data_AF-A0A2P4XVM9-F1
#
_entry.id   AF-A0A2P4XVM9-F1
#
_cell.length_a   1.000
_cell.length_b   1.000
_cell.length_c   1.000
_cell.angle_alpha   90.00
_cell.angle_beta   90.00
_cell.angle_gamma   90.00
#
_symmetry.space_group_name_H-M   'P 1'
#
loop_
_entity.id
_entity.type
_entity.pdbx_description
1 polymer ?
#
loop_
_entity_poly.entity_id
_entity_poly.type
_entity_poly.pdbx_seq_one_letter_code
_entity_poly.pdbx_strand_id
1 'polypeptide(L)'
;MLPIRNDVVLARSHLLNGNPYGLQRRINENPGVVQAPVVSWSTGYDIYRRFAQFCQPPYTIPRSISRISGSVLVVFDYDWSLINENSDTFIFQKLYPELLATLRDRRVKQPSWTKIMDDMLGALAEDKSDISTEVIRDAVARVPIQPRMLDALRLAAETYSADVKIVSDANSVYIESMLEHHGLTQDVSEVITNPAAFESLENGRSRLRVRPYHANDGEPHGCEWCPTNMCKGRIVDILRKAHPYTSVLYVGDGSGDFCAATRLTKNDVVLARADEIDGKSYGLQKLIDSNRKLVEATVVPWSTGDDIYRYFAQFFHMPPQADVLVLFTFDNTLVDVDSNLHIAQQLDATLANAVWTKYDQQVDRAKVMDQFLVQLAEKCPQVSCVDIRNAAQRLPYNHHMVDAIRLAVDDFGATCKIVSDSTVFGVQSFVQHVGLADRVSEVVANPTHFENGGKVLRVRPYQGDHVAPHKCARCPKNLCKGAVVERILQQHRYSRVLFVGEGVGDFCAATKLARNDVVFARNSNDLLQLLLDASYDRIQTHVRQWKTGDDVLASFRSFFQVHRQMVAVDTSVEKDSIEIPHPISKGSGQVLVVFDFDESLVNKDSDTFAFQCFYPELIGTINERYAQNPVWPNVFDDMLQILVEERPEVTPELICERLARIPIQERMVDAVRMAVEQFDAEVKIISDGNSIFIDSVLKYQGLEPYINEVFTNPADHAVMGNGRTRIRLRPYHSDNLHPIECPWCPSNLCKGSILDSIRAAKPYSRVFYVGDGIGDFCPASRLTKNDVVFARADETNGRSFGLQKRIDSNPTLVEASVVPWSTGDDIYRHFAQVFHASPTSR
;
A
#
# COMPACT_ATOMS: atom_id res chain seq x y z
N MET A 1 5.95 -20.82 42.31
CA MET A 1 5.65 -20.27 40.98
C MET A 1 6.95 -19.74 40.41
N LEU A 2 7.46 -20.35 39.34
CA LEU A 2 8.63 -19.86 38.62
C LEU A 2 8.20 -18.66 37.73
N PRO A 3 9.00 -17.57 37.65
CA PRO A 3 8.65 -16.41 36.85
C PRO A 3 8.84 -16.71 35.36
N ILE A 4 7.90 -16.20 34.56
CA ILE A 4 7.88 -16.28 33.10
C ILE A 4 9.05 -15.43 32.56
N ARG A 5 9.88 -16.01 31.69
CA ARG A 5 11.16 -15.46 31.19
C ARG A 5 11.03 -14.34 30.12
N ASN A 6 10.15 -13.34 30.29
CA ASN A 6 9.94 -12.31 29.25
C ASN A 6 10.09 -10.84 29.71
N ASP A 7 10.36 -10.57 30.99
CA ASP A 7 10.45 -9.19 31.48
C ASP A 7 11.89 -8.65 31.35
N VAL A 8 12.05 -7.44 30.77
CA VAL A 8 13.34 -6.73 30.63
C VAL A 8 13.18 -5.31 31.15
N VAL A 9 14.16 -4.81 31.91
CA VAL A 9 14.19 -3.43 32.41
C VAL A 9 15.15 -2.60 31.58
N LEU A 10 14.63 -1.59 30.87
CA LEU A 10 15.42 -0.65 30.08
C LEU A 10 15.79 0.57 30.93
N ALA A 11 17.08 0.70 31.29
CA ALA A 11 17.56 1.76 32.16
C ALA A 11 18.54 2.70 31.43
N ARG A 12 18.27 4.02 31.46
CA ARG A 12 19.12 4.98 30.75
C ARG A 12 20.49 5.12 31.44
N SER A 13 21.58 4.90 30.72
CA SER A 13 22.91 4.77 31.28
C SER A 13 23.60 6.09 31.63
N HIS A 14 23.31 7.19 30.92
CA HIS A 14 23.96 8.49 31.17
C HIS A 14 23.24 9.69 30.54
N LEU A 15 23.46 10.88 31.11
CA LEU A 15 23.28 12.18 30.45
C LEU A 15 24.54 12.52 29.61
N LEU A 16 24.45 13.51 28.70
CA LEU A 16 25.58 13.99 27.86
C LEU A 16 26.85 14.36 28.65
N ASN A 17 26.77 14.49 29.98
CA ASN A 17 27.86 14.79 30.90
C ASN A 17 28.41 13.57 31.68
N GLY A 18 28.04 12.34 31.32
CA GLY A 18 28.62 11.11 31.86
C GLY A 18 28.03 10.58 33.18
N ASN A 19 27.06 11.28 33.79
CA ASN A 19 26.43 10.82 35.04
C ASN A 19 25.25 9.85 34.79
N PRO A 20 25.10 8.75 35.56
CA PRO A 20 24.02 7.78 35.38
C PRO A 20 22.65 8.36 35.74
N TYR A 21 21.64 8.03 34.92
CA TYR A 21 20.26 8.48 35.06
C TYR A 21 19.57 7.84 36.27
N GLY A 22 18.53 8.49 36.82
CA GLY A 22 17.98 8.17 38.14
C GLY A 22 17.52 6.73 38.37
N LEU A 23 17.18 5.97 37.32
CA LEU A 23 16.84 4.55 37.43
C LEU A 23 18.10 3.65 37.43
N GLN A 24 19.01 3.83 36.46
CA GLN A 24 20.27 3.07 36.39
C GLN A 24 21.11 3.27 37.65
N ARG A 25 21.15 4.50 38.18
CA ARG A 25 21.85 4.80 39.44
C ARG A 25 21.28 4.00 40.60
N ARG A 26 19.96 3.97 40.77
CA ARG A 26 19.29 3.22 41.85
C ARG A 26 19.46 1.70 41.71
N ILE A 27 19.50 1.19 40.48
CA ILE A 27 19.79 -0.22 40.21
C ILE A 27 21.23 -0.56 40.61
N ASN A 28 22.19 0.29 40.24
CA ASN A 28 23.60 0.09 40.60
C ASN A 28 23.85 0.20 42.11
N GLU A 29 23.12 1.07 42.81
CA GLU A 29 23.17 1.26 44.27
C GLU A 29 22.51 0.10 45.05
N ASN A 30 21.67 -0.73 44.40
CA ASN A 30 20.92 -1.82 45.02
C ASN A 30 21.01 -3.12 44.20
N PRO A 31 22.22 -3.73 44.08
CA PRO A 31 22.43 -4.90 43.25
C PRO A 31 21.57 -6.09 43.74
N GLY A 32 20.87 -6.75 42.82
CA GLY A 32 20.03 -7.92 43.11
C GLY A 32 18.56 -7.64 43.43
N VAL A 33 18.14 -6.38 43.55
CA VAL A 33 16.72 -6.01 43.77
C VAL A 33 15.88 -6.17 42.49
N VAL A 34 16.47 -5.90 41.32
CA VAL A 34 15.83 -6.13 40.03
C VAL A 34 16.17 -7.55 39.56
N GLN A 35 15.17 -8.42 39.51
CA GLN A 35 15.31 -9.83 39.11
C GLN A 35 15.28 -10.03 37.59
N ALA A 36 14.79 -9.04 36.84
CA ALA A 36 14.79 -9.03 35.37
C ALA A 36 16.15 -8.55 34.81
N PRO A 37 16.56 -9.01 33.61
CA PRO A 37 17.72 -8.46 32.91
C PRO A 37 17.59 -6.95 32.72
N VAL A 38 18.62 -6.20 33.15
CA VAL A 38 18.70 -4.75 32.96
C VAL A 38 19.53 -4.45 31.73
N VAL A 39 18.93 -3.79 30.74
CA VAL A 39 19.59 -3.38 29.51
C VAL A 39 19.73 -1.87 29.50
N SER A 40 20.97 -1.42 29.37
CA SER A 40 21.32 0.00 29.36
C SER A 40 21.12 0.64 27.98
N TRP A 41 20.73 1.91 27.96
CA TRP A 41 20.61 2.70 26.74
C TRP A 41 21.01 4.17 26.95
N SER A 42 21.55 4.81 25.91
CA SER A 42 22.16 6.15 26.02
C SER A 42 21.46 7.24 25.21
N THR A 43 20.94 6.89 24.03
CA THR A 43 20.32 7.80 23.05
C THR A 43 18.96 7.27 22.59
N GLY A 44 18.17 8.12 21.91
CA GLY A 44 16.88 7.72 21.30
C GLY A 44 17.02 6.58 20.27
N TYR A 45 18.11 6.58 19.52
CA TYR A 45 18.41 5.52 18.55
C TYR A 45 18.87 4.21 19.21
N ASP A 46 19.63 4.30 20.31
CA ASP A 46 20.09 3.13 21.07
C ASP A 46 18.91 2.43 21.76
N ILE A 47 18.01 3.19 22.41
CA ILE A 47 16.79 2.61 22.98
C ILE A 47 15.89 2.00 21.91
N TYR A 48 15.77 2.62 20.72
CA TYR A 48 15.04 2.05 19.59
C TYR A 48 15.65 0.72 19.13
N ARG A 49 16.98 0.62 19.00
CA ARG A 49 17.68 -0.63 18.65
C ARG A 49 17.46 -1.73 19.69
N ARG A 50 17.49 -1.38 20.99
CA ARG A 50 17.18 -2.33 22.09
C ARG A 50 15.72 -2.75 22.07
N PHE A 51 14.79 -1.82 21.83
CA PHE A 51 13.37 -2.13 21.65
C PHE A 51 13.14 -3.06 20.46
N ALA A 52 13.77 -2.82 19.32
CA ALA A 52 13.65 -3.68 18.13
C ALA A 52 14.19 -5.11 18.36
N GLN A 53 15.16 -5.27 19.28
CA GLN A 53 15.68 -6.59 19.67
C GLN A 53 14.72 -7.39 20.57
N PHE A 54 13.93 -6.74 21.43
CA PHE A 54 13.03 -7.40 22.38
C PHE A 54 11.56 -7.40 21.96
N CYS A 55 11.17 -6.41 21.16
CA CYS A 55 9.85 -6.22 20.59
C CYS A 55 9.98 -6.34 19.07
N GLN A 56 10.26 -7.55 18.57
CA GLN A 56 9.90 -7.82 17.17
C GLN A 56 8.37 -7.73 17.09
N PRO A 57 7.80 -6.80 16.31
CA PRO A 57 6.40 -6.94 15.93
C PRO A 57 6.27 -8.28 15.21
N PRO A 58 5.16 -9.02 15.36
CA PRO A 58 4.84 -10.03 14.39
C PRO A 58 4.48 -9.30 13.09
N TYR A 59 5.48 -8.89 12.32
CA TYR A 59 5.33 -9.01 10.89
C TYR A 59 5.28 -10.51 10.65
N THR A 60 4.06 -11.04 10.68
CA THR A 60 3.76 -12.26 9.97
C THR A 60 4.01 -11.91 8.51
N ILE A 61 5.26 -12.04 8.05
CA ILE A 61 5.51 -12.30 6.64
C ILE A 61 4.70 -13.58 6.41
N PRO A 62 3.60 -13.54 5.65
CA PRO A 62 2.91 -14.77 5.32
C PRO A 62 3.99 -15.70 4.81
N ARG A 63 4.03 -16.95 5.25
CA ARG A 63 4.78 -17.98 4.52
C ARG A 63 4.15 -18.09 3.14
N SER A 64 4.45 -17.14 2.28
CA SER A 64 4.18 -17.17 0.87
C SER A 64 5.31 -17.98 0.28
N ILE A 65 4.91 -19.05 -0.39
CA ILE A 65 5.83 -19.81 -1.23
C ILE A 65 6.37 -18.80 -2.27
N SER A 66 7.69 -18.76 -2.42
CA SER A 66 8.43 -17.83 -3.28
C SER A 66 7.77 -17.69 -4.65
N ARG A 67 7.38 -16.47 -5.03
CA ARG A 67 6.65 -16.21 -6.29
C ARG A 67 7.50 -15.82 -7.48
N ILE A 68 8.79 -15.54 -7.30
CA ILE A 68 9.67 -15.15 -8.41
C ILE A 68 11.03 -15.81 -8.22
N SER A 69 11.09 -17.13 -8.37
CA SER A 69 12.36 -17.86 -8.34
C SER A 69 13.20 -17.49 -9.57
N GLY A 70 14.36 -16.85 -9.36
CA GLY A 70 15.44 -16.74 -10.34
C GLY A 70 15.16 -15.94 -11.62
N SER A 71 13.98 -15.29 -11.77
CA SER A 71 13.65 -14.52 -12.98
C SER A 71 13.84 -13.02 -12.83
N VAL A 72 14.10 -12.49 -11.62
CA VAL A 72 14.39 -11.07 -11.40
C VAL A 72 15.86 -10.90 -11.08
N LEU A 73 16.50 -9.98 -11.79
CA LEU A 73 17.88 -9.55 -11.55
C LEU A 73 17.87 -8.28 -10.70
N VAL A 74 18.59 -8.29 -9.59
CA VAL A 74 18.87 -7.08 -8.81
C VAL A 74 20.35 -6.74 -8.96
N VAL A 75 20.65 -5.56 -9.48
CA VAL A 75 22.02 -5.06 -9.68
C VAL A 75 22.25 -3.89 -8.74
N PHE A 76 23.26 -3.99 -7.89
CA PHE A 76 23.74 -2.89 -7.07
C PHE A 76 25.02 -2.31 -7.67
N ASP A 77 25.08 -0.98 -7.81
CA ASP A 77 26.36 -0.30 -7.67
C ASP A 77 26.82 -0.37 -6.20
N TYR A 78 28.13 -0.24 -6.00
CA TYR A 78 28.76 -0.34 -4.69
C TYR A 78 28.91 1.03 -4.03
N ASP A 79 29.85 1.84 -4.50
CA ASP A 79 30.15 3.17 -3.95
C ASP A 79 28.92 4.06 -4.01
N TRP A 80 28.63 4.78 -2.93
CA TRP A 80 27.42 5.61 -2.79
C TRP A 80 26.08 4.93 -3.10
N SER A 81 26.02 3.61 -3.21
CA SER A 81 24.80 2.87 -3.48
C SER A 81 24.59 1.78 -2.43
N LEU A 82 25.27 0.64 -2.56
CA LEU A 82 25.24 -0.40 -1.51
C LEU A 82 25.93 0.06 -0.22
N ILE A 83 27.00 0.86 -0.34
CA ILE A 83 27.68 1.50 0.78
C ILE A 83 27.45 3.01 0.77
N ASN A 84 27.58 3.65 1.93
CA ASN A 84 27.34 5.08 2.09
C ASN A 84 28.63 5.92 2.03
N GLU A 85 29.60 5.49 1.23
CA GLU A 85 30.89 6.16 1.02
C GLU A 85 31.43 5.88 -0.38
N ASN A 86 32.46 6.63 -0.79
CA ASN A 86 33.33 6.25 -1.91
C ASN A 86 34.52 5.45 -1.36
N SER A 87 34.57 4.14 -1.64
CA SER A 87 35.56 3.20 -1.09
C SER A 87 37.00 3.57 -1.44
N ASP A 88 37.25 4.05 -2.66
CA ASP A 88 38.58 4.50 -3.11
C ASP A 88 39.12 5.65 -2.27
N THR A 89 38.29 6.61 -1.86
CA THR A 89 38.73 7.72 -1.01
C THR A 89 38.70 7.37 0.48
N PHE A 90 37.73 6.54 0.89
CA PHE A 90 37.53 6.11 2.27
C PHE A 90 38.78 5.43 2.85
N ILE A 91 39.44 4.56 2.08
CA ILE A 91 40.62 3.84 2.56
C ILE A 91 41.74 4.80 2.98
N PHE A 92 41.98 5.86 2.20
CA PHE A 92 42.98 6.88 2.53
C PHE A 92 42.51 7.78 3.67
N GLN A 93 41.23 8.16 3.71
CA GLN A 93 40.68 8.90 4.85
C GLN A 93 40.84 8.15 6.19
N LYS A 94 40.84 6.82 6.16
CA LYS A 94 41.02 6.00 7.37
C LYS A 94 42.46 5.70 7.70
N LEU A 95 43.26 5.36 6.70
CA LEU A 95 44.60 4.81 6.94
C LEU A 95 45.73 5.79 6.66
N TYR A 96 45.53 6.75 5.74
CA TYR A 96 46.56 7.75 5.41
C TYR A 96 45.96 9.08 4.89
N PRO A 97 45.33 9.89 5.76
CA PRO A 97 44.57 11.07 5.34
C PRO A 97 45.42 12.11 4.60
N GLU A 98 46.70 12.25 4.93
CA GLU A 98 47.62 13.19 4.30
C GLU A 98 47.82 12.89 2.81
N LEU A 99 47.68 11.63 2.40
CA LEU A 99 47.82 11.21 1.00
C LEU A 99 46.69 11.75 0.12
N LEU A 100 45.57 12.18 0.68
CA LEU A 100 44.47 12.81 -0.07
C LEU A 100 44.91 14.13 -0.75
N ALA A 101 45.95 14.80 -0.25
CA ALA A 101 46.53 15.95 -0.95
C ALA A 101 47.18 15.53 -2.28
N THR A 102 47.89 14.40 -2.29
CA THR A 102 48.49 13.80 -3.49
C THR A 102 47.42 13.36 -4.48
N LEU A 103 46.30 12.82 -4.00
CA LEU A 103 45.16 12.46 -4.86
C LEU A 103 44.64 13.67 -5.66
N ARG A 104 44.52 14.83 -5.00
CA ARG A 104 44.07 16.08 -5.66
C ARG A 104 45.03 16.51 -6.77
N ASP A 105 46.34 16.42 -6.56
CA ASP A 105 47.36 16.75 -7.58
C ASP A 105 47.33 15.76 -8.75
N ARG A 106 47.26 14.45 -8.47
CA ARG A 106 47.24 13.40 -9.51
C ARG A 106 46.00 13.45 -10.39
N ARG A 107 44.84 13.80 -9.83
CA ARG A 107 43.58 13.96 -10.58
C ARG A 107 43.67 15.00 -11.70
N VAL A 108 44.54 16.01 -11.56
CA VAL A 108 44.77 17.04 -12.60
C VAL A 108 45.72 16.53 -13.69
N LYS A 109 46.64 15.62 -13.37
CA LYS A 109 47.76 15.20 -14.23
C LYS A 109 47.55 13.87 -14.94
N GLN A 110 46.68 13.01 -14.43
CA GLN A 110 46.44 11.68 -14.96
C GLN A 110 44.97 11.50 -15.37
N PRO A 111 44.69 10.97 -16.58
CA PRO A 111 43.31 10.85 -17.08
C PRO A 111 42.55 9.63 -16.54
N SER A 112 43.23 8.61 -16.02
CA SER A 112 42.61 7.36 -15.55
C SER A 112 42.51 7.32 -14.03
N TRP A 113 41.28 7.30 -13.50
CA TRP A 113 41.01 7.16 -12.07
C TRP A 113 41.58 5.85 -11.51
N THR A 114 41.36 4.72 -12.20
CA THR A 114 41.90 3.41 -11.79
C THR A 114 43.43 3.42 -11.69
N LYS A 115 44.12 4.08 -12.63
CA LYS A 115 45.59 4.20 -12.57
C LYS A 115 46.04 5.08 -11.40
N ILE A 116 45.33 6.17 -11.14
CA ILE A 116 45.59 7.02 -9.96
C ILE A 116 45.46 6.18 -8.68
N MET A 117 44.41 5.36 -8.57
CA MET A 117 44.19 4.51 -7.40
C MET A 117 45.26 3.44 -7.24
N ASP A 118 45.66 2.75 -8.32
CA ASP A 118 46.78 1.81 -8.28
C ASP A 118 48.05 2.51 -7.76
N ASP A 119 48.39 3.69 -8.27
CA ASP A 119 49.58 4.45 -7.84
C ASP A 119 49.48 4.98 -6.41
N MET A 120 48.28 5.33 -5.96
CA MET A 120 48.03 5.81 -4.59
C MET A 120 48.18 4.66 -3.59
N LEU A 121 47.73 3.46 -3.93
CA LEU A 121 47.96 2.25 -3.15
C LEU A 121 49.43 1.83 -3.14
N GLY A 122 50.17 2.16 -4.20
CA GLY A 122 51.63 2.06 -4.22
C GLY A 122 52.29 2.98 -3.21
N ALA A 123 51.93 4.26 -3.21
CA ALA A 123 52.44 5.24 -2.25
C ALA A 123 52.08 4.85 -0.81
N LEU A 124 50.86 4.37 -0.55
CA LEU A 124 50.47 3.83 0.76
C LEU A 124 51.39 2.68 1.20
N ALA A 125 51.65 1.72 0.30
CA ALA A 125 52.52 0.58 0.53
C ALA A 125 54.01 0.92 0.54
N GLU A 126 54.42 2.15 0.21
CA GLU A 126 55.79 2.64 0.32
C GLU A 126 55.96 3.46 1.61
N ASP A 127 55.08 4.41 1.86
CA ASP A 127 55.18 5.40 2.93
C ASP A 127 54.77 4.86 4.31
N LYS A 128 53.89 3.87 4.37
CA LYS A 128 53.33 3.32 5.63
C LYS A 128 53.61 1.83 5.77
N SER A 129 54.69 1.48 6.47
CA SER A 129 55.14 0.08 6.62
C SER A 129 54.36 -0.72 7.66
N ASP A 130 53.62 -0.04 8.52
CA ASP A 130 52.74 -0.59 9.55
C ASP A 130 51.36 -1.02 9.02
N ILE A 131 50.99 -0.59 7.81
CA ILE A 131 49.73 -0.98 7.17
C ILE A 131 49.93 -2.32 6.44
N SER A 132 49.40 -3.39 7.04
CA SER A 132 49.40 -4.72 6.44
C SER A 132 48.19 -4.93 5.49
N THR A 133 48.18 -6.06 4.77
CA THR A 133 47.05 -6.40 3.89
C THR A 133 45.76 -6.62 4.68
N GLU A 134 45.88 -7.12 5.91
CA GLU A 134 44.79 -7.34 6.86
C GLU A 134 44.22 -6.01 7.31
N VAL A 135 45.06 -5.03 7.64
CA VAL A 135 44.60 -3.67 8.02
C VAL A 135 43.77 -3.03 6.90
N ILE A 136 44.18 -3.20 5.64
CA ILE A 136 43.42 -2.70 4.49
C ILE A 136 42.06 -3.40 4.38
N ARG A 137 42.03 -4.74 4.42
CA ARG A 137 40.78 -5.52 4.36
C ARG A 137 39.84 -5.15 5.49
N ASP A 138 40.36 -5.05 6.71
CA ASP A 138 39.62 -4.71 7.92
C ASP A 138 39.02 -3.30 7.87
N ALA A 139 39.72 -2.34 7.26
CA ALA A 139 39.23 -0.99 7.09
C ALA A 139 38.04 -0.96 6.11
N VAL A 140 38.20 -1.51 4.90
CA VAL A 140 37.15 -1.49 3.87
C VAL A 140 35.96 -2.38 4.21
N ALA A 141 36.17 -3.47 4.96
CA ALA A 141 35.11 -4.32 5.48
C ALA A 141 34.11 -3.57 6.38
N ARG A 142 34.55 -2.48 7.04
CA ARG A 142 33.76 -1.68 7.99
C ARG A 142 33.37 -0.31 7.43
N VAL A 143 33.31 -0.20 6.10
CA VAL A 143 32.83 1.00 5.42
C VAL A 143 31.39 1.33 5.85
N PRO A 144 31.02 2.61 6.06
CA PRO A 144 29.68 2.98 6.47
C PRO A 144 28.62 2.50 5.48
N ILE A 145 27.52 1.95 6.00
CA ILE A 145 26.35 1.50 5.24
C ILE A 145 25.11 2.13 5.85
N GLN A 146 24.16 2.58 5.02
CA GLN A 146 22.90 3.12 5.52
C GLN A 146 22.07 2.04 6.22
N PRO A 147 21.30 2.39 7.27
CA PRO A 147 20.34 1.45 7.86
C PRO A 147 19.44 0.82 6.78
N ARG A 148 19.09 -0.46 6.96
CA ARG A 148 18.17 -1.24 6.11
C ARG A 148 18.67 -1.58 4.70
N MET A 149 19.79 -1.01 4.22
CA MET A 149 20.33 -1.34 2.90
C MET A 149 20.72 -2.83 2.77
N LEU A 150 21.45 -3.38 3.76
CA LEU A 150 21.78 -4.81 3.76
C LEU A 150 20.54 -5.70 3.99
N ASP A 151 19.53 -5.20 4.72
CA ASP A 151 18.26 -5.92 4.88
C ASP A 151 17.53 -6.01 3.53
N ALA A 152 17.60 -4.98 2.69
CA ALA A 152 17.00 -4.99 1.36
C ALA A 152 17.68 -6.00 0.43
N LEU A 153 19.02 -6.06 0.47
CA LEU A 153 19.79 -7.08 -0.27
C LEU A 153 19.38 -8.50 0.16
N ARG A 154 19.35 -8.78 1.47
CA ARG A 154 18.92 -10.09 1.99
C ARG A 154 17.47 -10.39 1.66
N LEU A 155 16.59 -9.39 1.69
CA LEU A 155 15.19 -9.55 1.27
C LEU A 155 15.12 -10.05 -0.17
N ALA A 156 15.85 -9.42 -1.10
CA ALA A 156 15.91 -9.86 -2.49
C ALA A 156 16.50 -11.27 -2.65
N ALA A 157 17.66 -11.53 -2.04
CA ALA A 157 18.38 -12.80 -2.19
C ALA A 157 17.72 -13.95 -1.41
N GLU A 158 17.63 -13.82 -0.09
CA GLU A 158 17.24 -14.93 0.81
C GLU A 158 15.73 -15.18 0.80
N THR A 159 14.92 -14.12 0.74
CA THR A 159 13.44 -14.25 0.81
C THR A 159 12.82 -14.45 -0.57
N TYR A 160 13.29 -13.70 -1.57
CA TYR A 160 12.72 -13.76 -2.93
C TYR A 160 13.50 -14.61 -3.91
N SER A 161 14.70 -15.07 -3.56
CA SER A 161 15.56 -15.84 -4.47
C SER A 161 15.79 -15.10 -5.80
N ALA A 162 15.89 -13.77 -5.74
CA ALA A 162 16.31 -12.95 -6.86
C ALA A 162 17.80 -13.19 -7.14
N ASP A 163 18.19 -13.05 -8.40
CA ASP A 163 19.60 -13.09 -8.77
C ASP A 163 20.23 -11.73 -8.44
N VAL A 164 21.02 -11.66 -7.37
CA VAL A 164 21.63 -10.41 -6.91
C VAL A 164 23.08 -10.34 -7.38
N LYS A 165 23.43 -9.26 -8.08
CA LYS A 165 24.78 -9.00 -8.60
C LYS A 165 25.26 -7.61 -8.21
N ILE A 166 26.58 -7.45 -8.11
CA ILE A 166 27.22 -6.14 -7.92
C ILE A 166 27.95 -5.77 -9.21
N VAL A 167 27.67 -4.57 -9.74
CA VAL A 167 28.33 -4.01 -10.92
C VAL A 167 28.89 -2.64 -10.55
N SER A 168 30.19 -2.55 -10.29
CA SER A 168 30.79 -1.33 -9.74
C SER A 168 32.19 -1.01 -10.23
N ASP A 169 32.49 0.29 -10.32
CA ASP A 169 33.81 0.86 -10.62
C ASP A 169 34.81 0.82 -9.45
N ALA A 170 34.43 0.25 -8.30
CA ALA A 170 35.33 -0.04 -7.18
C ALA A 170 36.35 -1.15 -7.54
N ASN A 171 36.77 -1.97 -6.57
CA ASN A 171 37.63 -3.13 -6.86
C ASN A 171 37.26 -4.37 -6.05
N SER A 172 37.68 -5.54 -6.56
CA SER A 172 37.28 -6.85 -6.04
C SER A 172 37.65 -7.05 -4.57
N VAL A 173 38.86 -6.68 -4.15
CA VAL A 173 39.32 -6.83 -2.76
C VAL A 173 38.44 -6.04 -1.78
N TYR A 174 37.99 -4.84 -2.17
CA TYR A 174 37.15 -4.01 -1.30
C TYR A 174 35.75 -4.59 -1.14
N ILE A 175 35.13 -4.97 -2.25
CA ILE A 175 33.77 -5.52 -2.25
C ILE A 175 33.76 -6.88 -1.54
N GLU A 176 34.69 -7.77 -1.86
CA GLU A 176 34.80 -9.11 -1.24
C GLU A 176 34.99 -9.01 0.28
N SER A 177 35.88 -8.12 0.75
CA SER A 177 36.10 -7.92 2.19
C SER A 177 34.84 -7.42 2.92
N MET A 178 34.03 -6.56 2.28
CA MET A 178 32.74 -6.12 2.83
C MET A 178 31.73 -7.26 2.88
N LEU A 179 31.58 -8.01 1.78
CA LEU A 179 30.65 -9.12 1.70
C LEU A 179 30.98 -10.22 2.72
N GLU A 180 32.25 -10.58 2.87
CA GLU A 180 32.72 -11.56 3.85
C GLU A 180 32.42 -11.10 5.28
N HIS A 181 32.71 -9.84 5.60
CA HIS A 181 32.47 -9.28 6.93
C HIS A 181 31.00 -9.26 7.33
N HIS A 182 30.11 -9.02 6.36
CA HIS A 182 28.67 -8.96 6.57
C HIS A 182 27.94 -10.28 6.30
N GLY A 183 28.67 -11.35 5.94
CA GLY A 183 28.11 -12.67 5.66
C GLY A 183 27.19 -12.70 4.44
N LEU A 184 27.50 -11.91 3.40
CA LEU A 184 26.70 -11.75 2.19
C LEU A 184 27.26 -12.48 0.96
N THR A 185 28.36 -13.22 1.12
CA THR A 185 29.04 -13.92 0.02
C THR A 185 28.14 -14.95 -0.68
N GLN A 186 27.18 -15.57 0.04
CA GLN A 186 26.21 -16.47 -0.59
C GLN A 186 25.01 -15.76 -1.20
N ASP A 187 24.76 -14.50 -0.83
CA ASP A 187 23.59 -13.74 -1.26
C ASP A 187 23.83 -13.00 -2.58
N VAL A 188 25.10 -12.69 -2.88
CA VAL A 188 25.52 -12.06 -4.13
C VAL A 188 26.10 -13.12 -5.07
N SER A 189 25.42 -13.39 -6.18
CA SER A 189 25.79 -14.45 -7.12
C SER A 189 27.05 -14.12 -7.94
N GLU A 190 27.32 -12.83 -8.17
CA GLU A 190 28.45 -12.37 -8.97
C GLU A 190 28.84 -10.92 -8.65
N VAL A 191 30.14 -10.67 -8.55
CA VAL A 191 30.73 -9.33 -8.43
C VAL A 191 31.51 -9.03 -9.71
N ILE A 192 31.05 -8.02 -10.45
CA ILE A 192 31.66 -7.55 -11.70
C ILE A 192 32.26 -6.17 -11.42
N THR A 193 33.58 -6.10 -11.34
CA THR A 193 34.31 -4.88 -10.92
C THR A 193 35.76 -4.90 -11.41
N ASN A 194 36.54 -3.85 -11.12
CA ASN A 194 37.96 -3.81 -11.44
C ASN A 194 38.73 -4.88 -10.62
N PRO A 195 39.51 -5.77 -11.26
CA PRO A 195 40.25 -6.80 -10.54
C PRO A 195 41.36 -6.19 -9.68
N ALA A 196 41.45 -6.64 -8.43
CA ALA A 196 42.51 -6.27 -7.50
C ALA A 196 43.15 -7.47 -6.81
N ALA A 197 44.45 -7.36 -6.53
CA ALA A 197 45.21 -8.40 -5.84
C ALA A 197 46.40 -7.81 -5.08
N PHE A 198 46.78 -8.44 -3.97
CA PHE A 198 48.00 -8.09 -3.26
C PHE A 198 49.22 -8.68 -3.98
N GLU A 199 50.20 -7.84 -4.27
CA GLU A 199 51.48 -8.21 -4.88
C GLU A 199 52.60 -8.03 -3.85
N SER A 200 53.42 -9.06 -3.67
CA SER A 200 54.60 -8.98 -2.81
C SER A 200 55.69 -8.13 -3.46
N LEU A 201 56.25 -7.20 -2.69
CA LEU A 201 57.36 -6.33 -3.08
C LEU A 201 58.69 -6.96 -2.64
N GLU A 202 59.79 -6.60 -3.31
CA GLU A 202 61.14 -7.10 -3.00
C GLU A 202 61.59 -6.83 -1.55
N ASN A 203 61.02 -5.80 -0.92
CA ASN A 203 61.28 -5.45 0.47
C ASN A 203 60.45 -6.26 1.50
N GLY A 204 59.74 -7.30 1.05
CA GLY A 204 58.91 -8.17 1.89
C GLY A 204 57.53 -7.60 2.25
N ARG A 205 57.19 -6.39 1.79
CA ARG A 205 55.86 -5.77 1.97
C ARG A 205 54.91 -6.21 0.86
N SER A 206 53.64 -5.84 0.96
CA SER A 206 52.65 -6.09 -0.09
C SER A 206 51.97 -4.80 -0.51
N ARG A 207 51.71 -4.66 -1.81
CA ARG A 207 50.93 -3.56 -2.40
C ARG A 207 49.64 -4.11 -2.98
N LEU A 208 48.52 -3.44 -2.73
CA LEU A 208 47.27 -3.73 -3.44
C LEU A 208 47.36 -3.15 -4.86
N ARG A 209 47.29 -4.03 -5.86
CA ARG A 209 47.24 -3.66 -7.28
C ARG A 209 45.81 -3.64 -7.76
N VAL A 210 45.44 -2.61 -8.52
CA VAL A 210 44.12 -2.48 -9.16
C VAL A 210 44.30 -2.32 -10.66
N ARG A 211 43.57 -3.10 -11.47
CA ARG A 211 43.62 -3.06 -12.93
C ARG A 211 42.23 -2.77 -13.51
N PRO A 212 42.10 -2.12 -14.68
CA PRO A 212 40.80 -1.88 -15.28
C PRO A 212 40.09 -3.20 -15.65
N TYR A 213 38.76 -3.23 -15.54
CA TYR A 213 37.94 -4.38 -15.96
C TYR A 213 38.07 -4.66 -17.46
N HIS A 214 37.98 -3.63 -18.29
CA HIS A 214 38.32 -3.72 -19.71
C HIS A 214 39.84 -3.67 -19.87
N ALA A 215 40.42 -4.69 -20.50
CA ALA A 215 41.84 -4.72 -20.78
C ALA A 215 42.24 -3.61 -21.77
N ASN A 216 43.45 -3.04 -21.59
CA ASN A 216 43.96 -1.90 -22.37
C ASN A 216 44.15 -2.20 -23.88
N ASP A 217 44.03 -3.44 -24.31
CA ASP A 217 44.18 -3.94 -25.68
C ASP A 217 42.85 -4.11 -26.42
N GLY A 218 41.71 -3.86 -25.77
CA GLY A 218 40.40 -3.82 -26.41
C GLY A 218 40.14 -2.48 -27.13
N GLU A 219 39.36 -2.51 -28.22
CA GLU A 219 38.86 -1.25 -28.80
C GLU A 219 38.07 -0.47 -27.75
N PRO A 220 38.24 0.87 -27.68
CA PRO A 220 37.42 1.71 -26.81
C PRO A 220 35.95 1.43 -27.09
N HIS A 221 35.19 1.06 -26.07
CA HIS A 221 33.80 0.62 -26.25
C HIS A 221 32.83 1.75 -26.67
N GLY A 222 33.34 2.96 -26.93
CA GLY A 222 32.60 4.06 -27.57
C GLY A 222 31.50 4.69 -26.73
N CYS A 223 31.45 4.45 -25.42
CA CYS A 223 30.43 5.06 -24.54
C CYS A 223 30.85 6.46 -24.09
N GLU A 224 29.91 7.39 -24.15
CA GLU A 224 30.09 8.77 -23.67
C GLU A 224 29.91 8.91 -22.15
N TRP A 225 29.29 7.92 -21.50
CA TRP A 225 28.82 8.01 -20.12
C TRP A 225 29.68 7.25 -19.11
N CYS A 226 30.41 6.23 -19.57
CA CYS A 226 31.21 5.36 -18.72
C CYS A 226 32.69 5.73 -18.80
N PRO A 227 33.46 5.58 -17.70
CA PRO A 227 34.90 5.70 -17.75
C PRO A 227 35.53 4.58 -18.60
N THR A 228 36.79 4.77 -19.00
CA THR A 228 37.47 3.82 -19.90
C THR A 228 37.71 2.45 -19.28
N ASN A 229 37.72 2.34 -17.95
CA ASN A 229 38.00 1.10 -17.24
C ASN A 229 36.85 0.08 -17.29
N MET A 230 35.59 0.53 -17.32
CA MET A 230 34.43 -0.36 -17.19
C MET A 230 33.17 0.29 -17.78
N CYS A 231 32.30 -0.53 -18.40
CA CYS A 231 31.05 -0.06 -19.00
C CYS A 231 29.86 -0.81 -18.39
N LYS A 232 29.15 -0.18 -17.45
CA LYS A 232 28.03 -0.81 -16.75
C LYS A 232 26.88 -1.16 -17.71
N GLY A 233 26.59 -0.33 -18.71
CA GLY A 233 25.60 -0.65 -19.75
C GLY A 233 25.93 -1.91 -20.56
N ARG A 234 27.18 -2.06 -21.02
CA ARG A 234 27.62 -3.27 -21.73
C ARG A 234 27.52 -4.52 -20.84
N ILE A 235 27.77 -4.38 -19.54
CA ILE A 235 27.64 -5.47 -18.58
C ILE A 235 26.16 -5.87 -18.42
N VAL A 236 25.25 -4.90 -18.28
CA VAL A 236 23.79 -5.17 -18.28
C VAL A 236 23.36 -5.91 -19.54
N ASP A 237 23.85 -5.51 -20.73
CA ASP A 237 23.56 -6.22 -21.98
C ASP A 237 24.06 -7.67 -21.97
N ILE A 238 25.24 -7.93 -21.40
CA ILE A 238 25.80 -9.29 -21.25
C ILE A 238 24.94 -10.12 -20.30
N LEU A 239 24.56 -9.56 -19.14
CA LEU A 239 23.73 -10.24 -18.14
C LEU A 239 22.38 -10.65 -18.73
N ARG A 240 21.71 -9.74 -19.46
CA ARG A 240 20.42 -10.02 -20.12
C ARG A 240 20.53 -11.03 -21.26
N LYS A 241 21.68 -11.10 -21.95
CA LYS A 241 21.93 -12.13 -22.97
C LYS A 241 22.20 -13.50 -22.34
N ALA A 242 22.83 -13.53 -21.17
CA ALA A 242 23.11 -14.78 -20.46
C ALA A 242 21.84 -15.41 -19.87
N HIS A 243 20.93 -14.59 -19.32
CA HIS A 243 19.69 -15.07 -18.70
C HIS A 243 18.49 -14.16 -19.03
N PRO A 244 17.34 -14.72 -19.44
CA PRO A 244 16.14 -13.96 -19.76
C PRO A 244 15.38 -13.56 -18.49
N TYR A 245 15.83 -12.49 -17.83
CA TYR A 245 15.13 -11.93 -16.67
C TYR A 245 13.80 -11.28 -17.07
N THR A 246 12.78 -11.46 -16.24
CA THR A 246 11.46 -10.82 -16.38
C THR A 246 11.51 -9.33 -16.07
N SER A 247 12.36 -8.94 -15.12
CA SER A 247 12.63 -7.56 -14.72
C SER A 247 14.05 -7.44 -14.16
N VAL A 248 14.63 -6.25 -14.31
CA VAL A 248 15.88 -5.81 -13.70
C VAL A 248 15.61 -4.66 -12.75
N LEU A 249 16.09 -4.75 -11.51
CA LEU A 249 16.10 -3.65 -10.55
C LEU A 249 17.54 -3.19 -10.41
N TYR A 250 17.84 -1.98 -10.87
CA TYR A 250 19.18 -1.41 -10.82
C TYR A 250 19.24 -0.31 -9.76
N VAL A 251 20.10 -0.46 -8.76
CA VAL A 251 20.32 0.54 -7.69
C VAL A 251 21.65 1.25 -7.95
N GLY A 252 21.62 2.56 -8.18
CA GLY A 252 22.82 3.35 -8.52
C GLY A 252 22.71 4.81 -8.13
N ASP A 253 23.81 5.56 -8.25
CA ASP A 253 23.92 6.95 -7.82
C ASP A 253 24.56 7.88 -8.86
N GLY A 254 25.44 7.37 -9.73
CA GLY A 254 26.36 8.19 -10.53
C GLY A 254 26.24 8.09 -12.05
N SER A 255 27.19 8.71 -12.75
CA SER A 255 27.18 8.79 -14.23
C SER A 255 27.38 7.44 -14.92
N GLY A 256 28.15 6.53 -14.31
CA GLY A 256 28.34 5.17 -14.85
C GLY A 256 27.03 4.38 -14.87
N ASP A 257 26.14 4.62 -13.92
CA ASP A 257 24.83 3.97 -13.78
C ASP A 257 23.82 4.50 -14.79
N PHE A 258 23.99 5.74 -15.27
CA PHE A 258 23.15 6.27 -16.34
C PHE A 258 23.28 5.42 -17.61
N CYS A 259 24.49 4.96 -17.94
CA CYS A 259 24.68 4.04 -19.05
C CYS A 259 23.92 2.73 -18.84
N ALA A 260 23.93 2.17 -17.63
CA ALA A 260 23.15 0.98 -17.30
C ALA A 260 21.64 1.23 -17.45
N ALA A 261 21.15 2.37 -16.94
CA ALA A 261 19.75 2.78 -17.04
C ALA A 261 19.26 2.84 -18.50
N THR A 262 20.10 3.30 -19.44
CA THR A 262 19.73 3.34 -20.89
C THR A 262 19.58 1.97 -21.55
N ARG A 263 20.01 0.88 -20.89
CA ARG A 263 19.86 -0.51 -21.39
C ARG A 263 18.65 -1.23 -20.82
N LEU A 264 17.97 -0.60 -19.88
CA LEU A 264 16.79 -1.13 -19.23
C LEU A 264 15.53 -0.80 -20.04
N THR A 265 14.55 -1.68 -19.94
CA THR A 265 13.27 -1.63 -20.65
C THR A 265 12.16 -1.10 -19.74
N LYS A 266 10.98 -0.87 -20.32
CA LYS A 266 9.78 -0.46 -19.57
C LYS A 266 9.35 -1.39 -18.42
N ASN A 267 9.79 -2.66 -18.41
CA ASN A 267 9.49 -3.64 -17.36
C ASN A 267 10.50 -3.62 -16.19
N ASP A 268 11.53 -2.77 -16.31
CA ASP A 268 12.65 -2.68 -15.40
C ASP A 268 12.53 -1.40 -14.54
N VAL A 269 13.33 -1.36 -13.47
CA VAL A 269 13.34 -0.26 -12.51
C VAL A 269 14.77 0.22 -12.29
N VAL A 270 14.97 1.54 -12.35
CA VAL A 270 16.16 2.21 -11.85
C VAL A 270 15.82 2.91 -10.54
N LEU A 271 16.47 2.48 -9.47
CA LEU A 271 16.48 3.17 -8.19
C LEU A 271 17.66 4.15 -8.19
N ALA A 272 17.37 5.41 -8.49
CA ALA A 272 18.37 6.46 -8.62
C ALA A 272 18.55 7.21 -7.30
N ARG A 273 19.79 7.31 -6.81
CA ARG A 273 20.05 8.01 -5.55
C ARG A 273 19.74 9.51 -5.70
N ALA A 274 18.90 10.01 -4.81
CA ALA A 274 18.52 11.41 -4.76
C ALA A 274 19.60 12.27 -4.07
N ASP A 275 19.66 13.53 -4.48
CA ASP A 275 20.54 14.53 -3.85
C ASP A 275 20.10 14.81 -2.41
N GLU A 276 21.06 15.02 -1.52
CA GLU A 276 20.81 15.29 -0.11
C GLU A 276 20.41 16.75 0.12
N ILE A 277 19.62 16.98 1.16
CA ILE A 277 19.11 18.31 1.54
C ILE A 277 20.27 19.27 1.91
N ASP A 278 21.41 18.73 2.34
CA ASP A 278 22.62 19.51 2.65
C ASP A 278 23.43 19.95 1.42
N GLY A 279 22.96 19.61 0.22
CA GLY A 279 23.54 20.01 -1.06
C GLY A 279 24.50 18.99 -1.68
N LYS A 280 24.68 17.81 -1.07
CA LYS A 280 25.46 16.74 -1.68
C LYS A 280 24.69 16.10 -2.85
N SER A 281 25.32 16.05 -4.02
CA SER A 281 24.72 15.56 -5.26
C SER A 281 25.44 14.33 -5.80
N TYR A 282 24.68 13.35 -6.30
CA TYR A 282 25.20 12.07 -6.81
C TYR A 282 25.17 12.01 -8.35
N GLY A 283 24.21 12.70 -8.98
CA GLY A 283 24.23 13.03 -10.41
C GLY A 283 23.45 12.10 -11.33
N LEU A 284 23.14 10.85 -10.95
CA LEU A 284 22.32 9.94 -11.78
C LEU A 284 20.94 10.50 -12.07
N GLN A 285 20.21 10.94 -11.04
CA GLN A 285 18.85 11.49 -11.21
C GLN A 285 18.86 12.66 -12.19
N LYS A 286 19.80 13.60 -12.02
CA LYS A 286 19.96 14.76 -12.91
C LYS A 286 20.27 14.37 -14.36
N LEU A 287 21.09 13.33 -14.58
CA LEU A 287 21.40 12.83 -15.92
C LEU A 287 20.17 12.18 -16.55
N ILE A 288 19.40 11.41 -15.79
CA ILE A 288 18.13 10.82 -16.25
C ILE A 288 17.15 11.92 -16.61
N ASP A 289 16.94 12.91 -15.74
CA ASP A 289 16.00 14.00 -15.98
C ASP A 289 16.37 14.79 -17.24
N SER A 290 17.66 15.06 -17.43
CA SER A 290 18.18 15.79 -18.60
C SER A 290 18.10 14.97 -19.90
N ASN A 291 17.98 13.65 -19.81
CA ASN A 291 18.01 12.72 -20.94
C ASN A 291 16.87 11.70 -20.89
N ARG A 292 15.69 12.08 -20.38
CA ARG A 292 14.61 11.15 -20.01
C ARG A 292 14.21 10.19 -21.13
N LYS A 293 14.28 10.65 -22.39
CA LYS A 293 13.97 9.86 -23.60
C LYS A 293 14.89 8.66 -23.83
N LEU A 294 16.06 8.62 -23.19
CA LEU A 294 17.03 7.52 -23.31
C LEU A 294 16.80 6.40 -22.27
N VAL A 295 15.89 6.60 -21.30
CA VAL A 295 15.63 5.65 -20.22
C VAL A 295 14.16 5.24 -20.25
N GLU A 296 13.91 4.02 -20.73
CA GLU A 296 12.55 3.44 -20.78
C GLU A 296 12.08 2.91 -19.43
N ALA A 297 13.01 2.56 -18.54
CA ALA A 297 12.70 2.00 -17.23
C ALA A 297 11.93 2.97 -16.32
N THR A 298 11.19 2.39 -15.38
CA THR A 298 10.60 3.13 -14.27
C THR A 298 11.73 3.68 -13.40
N VAL A 299 11.70 4.99 -13.11
CA VAL A 299 12.74 5.65 -12.31
C VAL A 299 12.16 5.98 -10.94
N VAL A 300 12.82 5.50 -9.91
CA VAL A 300 12.42 5.62 -8.51
C VAL A 300 13.55 6.33 -7.76
N PRO A 301 13.37 7.57 -7.32
CA PRO A 301 14.35 8.22 -6.48
C PRO A 301 14.41 7.54 -5.10
N TRP A 302 15.61 7.42 -4.52
CA TRP A 302 15.79 6.92 -3.14
C TRP A 302 16.79 7.78 -2.38
N SER A 303 16.58 7.94 -1.07
CA SER A 303 17.48 8.71 -0.20
C SER A 303 18.06 7.86 0.93
N THR A 304 17.31 6.86 1.37
CA THR A 304 17.65 5.99 2.50
C THR A 304 17.62 4.51 2.10
N GLY A 305 18.40 3.67 2.80
CA GLY A 305 18.32 2.22 2.64
C GLY A 305 16.96 1.62 3.00
N ASP A 306 16.14 2.34 3.77
CA ASP A 306 14.77 1.95 4.09
C ASP A 306 13.82 2.18 2.90
N ASP A 307 14.10 3.17 2.05
CA ASP A 307 13.37 3.38 0.79
C ASP A 307 13.56 2.19 -0.16
N ILE A 308 14.82 1.73 -0.30
CA ILE A 308 15.14 0.53 -1.07
C ILE A 308 14.44 -0.71 -0.48
N TYR A 309 14.52 -0.90 0.84
CA TYR A 309 13.84 -2.01 1.52
C TYR A 309 12.33 -2.01 1.28
N ARG A 310 11.66 -0.86 1.46
CA ARG A 310 10.21 -0.72 1.23
C ARG A 310 9.86 -0.98 -0.22
N TYR A 311 10.64 -0.43 -1.15
CA TYR A 311 10.39 -0.64 -2.57
C TYR A 311 10.55 -2.11 -2.95
N PHE A 312 11.61 -2.78 -2.49
CA PHE A 312 11.79 -4.22 -2.72
C PHE A 312 10.65 -5.02 -2.10
N ALA A 313 10.25 -4.71 -0.86
CA ALA A 313 9.09 -5.34 -0.26
C ALA A 313 7.85 -5.15 -1.14
N GLN A 314 7.55 -3.93 -1.59
CA GLN A 314 6.40 -3.69 -2.47
C GLN A 314 6.51 -4.42 -3.81
N PHE A 315 7.64 -4.31 -4.51
CA PHE A 315 7.90 -4.91 -5.80
C PHE A 315 7.76 -6.44 -5.77
N PHE A 316 8.30 -7.09 -4.74
CA PHE A 316 8.29 -8.54 -4.62
C PHE A 316 7.02 -9.10 -3.93
N HIS A 317 6.32 -8.32 -3.08
CA HIS A 317 5.08 -8.77 -2.42
C HIS A 317 3.81 -8.45 -3.22
N MET A 318 3.79 -7.43 -4.09
CA MET A 318 2.60 -7.14 -4.88
C MET A 318 2.50 -8.08 -6.09
N PRO A 319 1.46 -8.91 -6.21
CA PRO A 319 1.11 -9.44 -7.52
C PRO A 319 0.80 -8.25 -8.45
N PRO A 320 1.08 -8.35 -9.77
CA PRO A 320 0.56 -7.36 -10.70
C PRO A 320 -0.94 -7.28 -10.49
N GLN A 321 -1.46 -6.12 -10.12
CA GLN A 321 -2.87 -5.94 -9.79
C GLN A 321 -3.67 -6.11 -11.09
N ALA A 322 -4.18 -7.32 -11.36
CA ALA A 322 -5.17 -7.48 -12.40
C ALA A 322 -6.41 -6.72 -11.94
N ASP A 323 -6.83 -5.74 -12.73
CA ASP A 323 -8.11 -5.05 -12.52
C ASP A 323 -9.28 -5.98 -12.91
N VAL A 324 -9.38 -7.10 -12.19
CA VAL A 324 -10.31 -8.20 -12.43
C VAL A 324 -11.04 -8.50 -11.14
N LEU A 325 -12.37 -8.52 -11.20
CA LEU A 325 -13.23 -9.02 -10.14
C LEU A 325 -13.58 -10.47 -10.40
N VAL A 326 -13.40 -11.33 -9.39
CA VAL A 326 -13.88 -12.70 -9.38
C VAL A 326 -14.97 -12.84 -8.32
N LEU A 327 -16.16 -13.24 -8.77
CA LEU A 327 -17.33 -13.48 -7.95
C LEU A 327 -17.61 -14.98 -7.89
N PHE A 328 -17.70 -15.53 -6.68
CA PHE A 328 -18.11 -16.91 -6.47
C PHE A 328 -19.46 -16.97 -5.76
N THR A 329 -20.30 -17.90 -6.18
CA THR A 329 -21.38 -18.40 -5.33
C THR A 329 -20.85 -19.47 -4.39
N PHE A 330 -21.56 -19.74 -3.29
CA PHE A 330 -21.06 -20.67 -2.27
C PHE A 330 -21.57 -22.10 -2.49
N ASP A 331 -22.87 -22.30 -2.35
CA ASP A 331 -23.53 -23.60 -2.46
C ASP A 331 -23.39 -24.17 -3.88
N ASN A 332 -23.07 -25.46 -3.97
CA ASN A 332 -22.77 -26.17 -5.21
C ASN A 332 -21.71 -25.48 -6.11
N THR A 333 -20.86 -24.62 -5.56
CA THR A 333 -19.79 -23.93 -6.30
C THR A 333 -18.49 -23.96 -5.52
N LEU A 334 -18.38 -23.21 -4.41
CA LEU A 334 -17.21 -23.31 -3.51
C LEU A 334 -17.30 -24.56 -2.63
N VAL A 335 -18.50 -24.93 -2.21
CA VAL A 335 -18.80 -26.21 -1.55
C VAL A 335 -19.67 -27.06 -2.46
N ASP A 336 -19.55 -28.39 -2.35
CA ASP A 336 -20.21 -29.34 -3.25
C ASP A 336 -21.66 -29.69 -2.83
N VAL A 337 -22.20 -28.98 -1.84
CA VAL A 337 -23.51 -29.24 -1.23
C VAL A 337 -24.28 -27.94 -0.96
N ASP A 338 -25.57 -28.06 -0.66
CA ASP A 338 -26.33 -27.02 0.04
C ASP A 338 -25.81 -26.91 1.48
N SER A 339 -25.10 -25.82 1.78
CA SER A 339 -24.43 -25.64 3.06
C SER A 339 -25.39 -25.55 4.24
N ASN A 340 -26.53 -24.88 4.09
CA ASN A 340 -27.49 -24.72 5.18
C ASN A 340 -28.10 -26.08 5.56
N LEU A 341 -28.56 -26.85 4.56
CA LEU A 341 -29.10 -28.19 4.81
C LEU A 341 -28.04 -29.14 5.37
N HIS A 342 -26.82 -29.10 4.83
CA HIS A 342 -25.74 -29.97 5.28
C HIS A 342 -25.31 -29.67 6.73
N ILE A 343 -25.15 -28.40 7.08
CA ILE A 343 -24.87 -27.96 8.46
C ILE A 343 -26.02 -28.40 9.38
N ALA A 344 -27.26 -28.17 8.99
CA ALA A 344 -28.42 -28.56 9.77
C ALA A 344 -28.47 -30.08 10.03
N GLN A 345 -28.19 -30.88 9.01
CA GLN A 345 -28.15 -32.35 9.14
C GLN A 345 -27.01 -32.85 10.03
N GLN A 346 -25.85 -32.20 10.00
CA GLN A 346 -24.75 -32.53 10.91
C GLN A 346 -25.07 -32.21 12.38
N LEU A 347 -25.91 -31.20 12.62
CA LEU A 347 -26.30 -30.77 13.98
C LEU A 347 -27.48 -31.60 14.52
N ASP A 348 -28.55 -31.76 13.74
CA ASP A 348 -29.70 -32.64 14.04
C ASP A 348 -30.44 -33.00 12.74
N ALA A 349 -30.11 -34.16 12.17
CA ALA A 349 -30.72 -34.66 10.93
C ALA A 349 -32.24 -34.84 10.99
N THR A 350 -32.78 -35.19 12.16
CA THR A 350 -34.24 -35.41 12.29
C THR A 350 -34.97 -34.08 12.25
N LEU A 351 -34.46 -33.08 12.98
CA LEU A 351 -35.00 -31.73 12.98
C LEU A 351 -34.82 -31.05 11.62
N ALA A 352 -33.65 -31.19 11.00
CA ALA A 352 -33.36 -30.65 9.67
C ALA A 352 -34.37 -31.17 8.64
N ASN A 353 -34.58 -32.49 8.58
CA ASN A 353 -35.56 -33.08 7.66
C ASN A 353 -36.99 -32.61 7.97
N ALA A 354 -37.39 -32.49 9.24
CA ALA A 354 -38.71 -32.01 9.63
C ALA A 354 -38.97 -30.54 9.24
N VAL A 355 -37.94 -29.69 9.32
CA VAL A 355 -38.01 -28.27 8.92
C VAL A 355 -38.01 -28.13 7.41
N TRP A 356 -37.11 -28.82 6.70
CA TRP A 356 -36.99 -28.74 5.24
C TRP A 356 -38.14 -29.43 4.49
N THR A 357 -38.80 -30.48 5.02
CA THR A 357 -39.94 -31.12 4.35
C THR A 357 -41.18 -30.22 4.29
N LYS A 358 -41.27 -29.23 5.18
CA LYS A 358 -42.36 -28.23 5.21
C LYS A 358 -42.09 -27.04 4.27
N TYR A 359 -40.97 -27.07 3.54
CA TYR A 359 -40.51 -25.97 2.69
C TYR A 359 -40.91 -26.18 1.24
N ASP A 360 -41.54 -25.17 0.65
CA ASP A 360 -41.69 -25.03 -0.80
C ASP A 360 -40.52 -24.19 -1.35
N GLN A 361 -40.07 -24.47 -2.57
CA GLN A 361 -38.91 -23.83 -3.22
C GLN A 361 -39.03 -22.29 -3.35
N GLN A 362 -40.22 -21.72 -3.13
CA GLN A 362 -40.50 -20.27 -3.17
C GLN A 362 -40.41 -19.55 -1.81
N VAL A 363 -40.10 -20.25 -0.71
CA VAL A 363 -40.02 -19.65 0.64
C VAL A 363 -38.62 -19.08 0.91
N ASP A 364 -38.51 -18.10 1.80
CA ASP A 364 -37.27 -17.45 2.22
C ASP A 364 -36.31 -18.43 2.92
N ARG A 365 -35.19 -18.78 2.29
CA ARG A 365 -34.19 -19.72 2.82
C ARG A 365 -33.58 -19.26 4.15
N ALA A 366 -33.45 -17.95 4.36
CA ALA A 366 -32.94 -17.40 5.61
C ALA A 366 -33.90 -17.71 6.76
N LYS A 367 -35.21 -17.59 6.53
CA LYS A 367 -36.25 -17.92 7.53
C LYS A 367 -36.25 -19.40 7.91
N VAL A 368 -36.01 -20.29 6.94
CA VAL A 368 -35.93 -21.75 7.22
C VAL A 368 -34.75 -22.06 8.12
N MET A 369 -33.57 -21.51 7.80
CA MET A 369 -32.38 -21.72 8.61
C MET A 369 -32.53 -21.10 10.00
N ASP A 370 -33.14 -19.90 10.12
CA ASP A 370 -33.46 -19.28 11.41
C ASP A 370 -34.39 -20.17 12.25
N GLN A 371 -35.47 -20.69 11.65
CA GLN A 371 -36.40 -21.59 12.33
C GLN A 371 -35.73 -22.89 12.81
N PHE A 372 -34.82 -23.45 12.02
CA PHE A 372 -34.05 -24.62 12.42
C PHE A 372 -33.15 -24.29 13.61
N LEU A 373 -32.37 -23.21 13.56
CA LEU A 373 -31.43 -22.84 14.62
C LEU A 373 -32.12 -22.48 15.94
N VAL A 374 -33.30 -21.83 15.87
CA VAL A 374 -34.13 -21.56 17.05
C VAL A 374 -34.63 -22.86 17.68
N GLN A 375 -35.22 -23.77 16.89
CA GLN A 375 -35.69 -25.07 17.40
C GLN A 375 -34.54 -25.96 17.90
N LEU A 376 -33.37 -25.87 17.27
CA LEU A 376 -32.17 -26.59 17.69
C LEU A 376 -31.70 -26.12 19.07
N ALA A 377 -31.69 -24.80 19.32
CA ALA A 377 -31.30 -24.25 20.61
C ALA A 377 -32.27 -24.65 21.75
N GLU A 378 -33.56 -24.81 21.45
CA GLU A 378 -34.56 -25.30 22.40
C GLU A 378 -34.41 -26.80 22.67
N LYS A 379 -34.26 -27.61 21.62
CA LYS A 379 -34.21 -29.08 21.70
C LYS A 379 -32.85 -29.60 22.16
N CYS A 380 -31.78 -28.90 21.86
CA CYS A 380 -30.39 -29.29 22.07
C CYS A 380 -29.57 -28.13 22.64
N PRO A 381 -29.86 -27.66 23.87
CA PRO A 381 -29.21 -26.49 24.47
C PRO A 381 -27.70 -26.64 24.70
N GLN A 382 -27.17 -27.86 24.58
CA GLN A 382 -25.74 -28.16 24.62
C GLN A 382 -24.99 -27.79 23.34
N VAL A 383 -25.69 -27.62 22.20
CA VAL A 383 -25.06 -27.24 20.93
C VAL A 383 -24.59 -25.80 21.03
N SER A 384 -23.30 -25.59 20.85
CA SER A 384 -22.64 -24.29 20.97
C SER A 384 -22.37 -23.65 19.60
N CYS A 385 -21.97 -22.38 19.61
CA CYS A 385 -21.49 -21.71 18.40
C CYS A 385 -20.25 -22.39 17.79
N VAL A 386 -19.45 -23.08 18.61
CA VAL A 386 -18.29 -23.86 18.17
C VAL A 386 -18.75 -25.09 17.38
N ASP A 387 -19.85 -25.72 17.77
CA ASP A 387 -20.39 -26.89 17.04
C ASP A 387 -20.94 -26.50 15.67
N ILE A 388 -21.67 -25.37 15.60
CA ILE A 388 -22.16 -24.82 14.33
C ILE A 388 -20.98 -24.46 13.42
N ARG A 389 -19.94 -23.81 13.98
CA ARG A 389 -18.70 -23.52 13.24
C ARG A 389 -18.05 -24.80 12.74
N ASN A 390 -17.87 -25.80 13.60
CA ASN A 390 -17.25 -27.08 13.24
C ASN A 390 -18.04 -27.79 12.12
N ALA A 391 -19.37 -27.72 12.14
CA ALA A 391 -20.20 -28.26 11.06
C ALA A 391 -19.97 -27.52 9.73
N ALA A 392 -19.87 -26.18 9.75
CA ALA A 392 -19.54 -25.38 8.58
C ALA A 392 -18.12 -25.65 8.05
N GLN A 393 -17.15 -25.89 8.93
CA GLN A 393 -15.77 -26.24 8.55
C GLN A 393 -15.65 -27.62 7.90
N ARG A 394 -16.60 -28.52 8.15
CA ARG A 394 -16.66 -29.87 7.56
C ARG A 394 -17.44 -29.94 6.25
N LEU A 395 -17.86 -28.81 5.68
CA LEU A 395 -18.54 -28.80 4.38
C LEU A 395 -17.62 -29.44 3.32
N PRO A 396 -18.13 -30.40 2.52
CA PRO A 396 -17.36 -31.00 1.44
C PRO A 396 -17.11 -29.96 0.33
N TYR A 397 -15.89 -29.94 -0.20
CA TYR A 397 -15.49 -29.05 -1.28
C TYR A 397 -14.40 -29.66 -2.16
N ASN A 398 -14.28 -29.16 -3.38
CA ASN A 398 -13.17 -29.47 -4.27
C ASN A 398 -12.00 -28.50 -4.02
N HIS A 399 -10.83 -29.03 -3.65
CA HIS A 399 -9.63 -28.26 -3.35
C HIS A 399 -9.15 -27.37 -4.51
N HIS A 400 -9.37 -27.78 -5.77
CA HIS A 400 -9.01 -26.97 -6.93
C HIS A 400 -9.81 -25.67 -7.04
N MET A 401 -10.99 -25.58 -6.41
CA MET A 401 -11.73 -24.32 -6.35
C MET A 401 -11.06 -23.31 -5.40
N VAL A 402 -10.50 -23.80 -4.29
CA VAL A 402 -9.66 -23.00 -3.39
C VAL A 402 -8.38 -22.57 -4.11
N ASP A 403 -7.77 -23.47 -4.87
CA ASP A 403 -6.58 -23.14 -5.67
C ASP A 403 -6.88 -22.14 -6.79
N ALA A 404 -8.09 -22.15 -7.37
CA ALA A 404 -8.51 -21.16 -8.35
C ALA A 404 -8.62 -19.76 -7.74
N ILE A 405 -9.13 -19.63 -6.51
CA ILE A 405 -9.12 -18.36 -5.77
C ILE A 405 -7.69 -17.91 -5.49
N ARG A 406 -6.83 -18.82 -4.99
CA ARG A 406 -5.42 -18.49 -4.73
C ARG A 406 -4.70 -18.04 -6.00
N LEU A 407 -4.91 -18.73 -7.11
CA LEU A 407 -4.37 -18.32 -8.41
C LEU A 407 -4.83 -16.90 -8.76
N ALA A 408 -6.14 -16.64 -8.75
CA ALA A 408 -6.69 -15.34 -9.16
C ALA A 408 -6.19 -14.19 -8.26
N VAL A 409 -6.31 -14.35 -6.94
CA VAL A 409 -6.00 -13.30 -5.97
C VAL A 409 -4.50 -13.18 -5.76
N ASP A 410 -3.85 -14.30 -5.49
CA ASP A 410 -2.49 -14.26 -5.02
C ASP A 410 -1.46 -14.17 -6.16
N ASP A 411 -1.72 -14.82 -7.31
CA ASP A 411 -0.77 -14.82 -8.43
C ASP A 411 -1.07 -13.66 -9.43
N PHE A 412 -2.30 -13.16 -9.45
CA PHE A 412 -2.75 -12.12 -10.39
C PHE A 412 -3.40 -10.90 -9.73
N GLY A 413 -3.45 -10.81 -8.39
CA GLY A 413 -3.94 -9.61 -7.72
C GLY A 413 -5.42 -9.28 -7.94
N ALA A 414 -6.22 -10.26 -8.40
CA ALA A 414 -7.65 -10.06 -8.65
C ALA A 414 -8.40 -9.82 -7.34
N THR A 415 -9.47 -9.02 -7.39
CA THR A 415 -10.39 -8.89 -6.25
C THR A 415 -11.33 -10.08 -6.21
N CYS A 416 -11.40 -10.82 -5.11
CA CYS A 416 -12.34 -11.92 -4.95
C CYS A 416 -13.45 -11.55 -3.94
N LYS A 417 -14.72 -11.81 -4.29
CA LYS A 417 -15.87 -11.67 -3.40
C LYS A 417 -16.79 -12.90 -3.51
N ILE A 418 -17.51 -13.21 -2.44
CA ILE A 418 -18.49 -14.30 -2.40
C ILE A 418 -19.90 -13.70 -2.30
N VAL A 419 -20.81 -14.16 -3.16
CA VAL A 419 -22.23 -13.75 -3.14
C VAL A 419 -23.10 -15.00 -3.02
N SER A 420 -23.77 -15.16 -1.88
CA SER A 420 -24.44 -16.40 -1.51
C SER A 420 -25.76 -16.18 -0.79
N ASP A 421 -26.74 -17.05 -1.02
CA ASP A 421 -27.97 -17.16 -0.25
C ASP A 421 -27.83 -18.03 1.02
N SER A 422 -26.61 -18.44 1.36
CA SER A 422 -26.26 -19.06 2.65
C SER A 422 -26.16 -18.03 3.79
N THR A 423 -25.71 -18.46 4.96
CA THR A 423 -25.47 -17.60 6.14
C THR A 423 -24.07 -16.99 6.12
N VAL A 424 -23.94 -15.72 6.55
CA VAL A 424 -22.61 -15.09 6.72
C VAL A 424 -21.72 -15.90 7.66
N PHE A 425 -22.24 -16.34 8.81
CA PHE A 425 -21.48 -17.16 9.77
C PHE A 425 -20.96 -18.47 9.16
N GLY A 426 -21.79 -19.18 8.39
CA GLY A 426 -21.39 -20.44 7.75
C GLY A 426 -20.31 -20.24 6.69
N VAL A 427 -20.51 -19.28 5.79
CA VAL A 427 -19.55 -18.95 4.73
C VAL A 427 -18.20 -18.51 5.31
N GLN A 428 -18.20 -17.58 6.27
CA GLN A 428 -16.97 -17.10 6.91
C GLN A 428 -16.25 -18.21 7.67
N SER A 429 -16.98 -19.07 8.39
CA SER A 429 -16.40 -20.21 9.10
C SER A 429 -15.67 -21.18 8.16
N PHE A 430 -16.25 -21.45 6.99
CA PHE A 430 -15.61 -22.25 5.94
C PHE A 430 -14.39 -21.53 5.35
N VAL A 431 -14.56 -20.29 4.88
CA VAL A 431 -13.49 -19.48 4.25
C VAL A 431 -12.27 -19.37 5.16
N GLN A 432 -12.48 -19.17 6.46
CA GLN A 432 -11.41 -19.13 7.46
C GLN A 432 -10.71 -20.49 7.58
N HIS A 433 -11.47 -21.60 7.60
CA HIS A 433 -10.92 -22.95 7.74
C HIS A 433 -10.06 -23.37 6.54
N VAL A 434 -10.45 -23.01 5.32
CA VAL A 434 -9.68 -23.32 4.10
C VAL A 434 -8.55 -22.31 3.81
N GLY A 435 -8.32 -21.35 4.70
CA GLY A 435 -7.22 -20.38 4.60
C GLY A 435 -7.44 -19.29 3.54
N LEU A 436 -8.69 -18.92 3.28
CA LEU A 436 -9.07 -17.90 2.30
C LEU A 436 -9.54 -16.58 2.92
N ALA A 437 -9.46 -16.41 4.24
CA ALA A 437 -9.95 -15.21 4.94
C ALA A 437 -9.36 -13.90 4.40
N ASP A 438 -8.05 -13.86 4.17
CA ASP A 438 -7.36 -12.67 3.66
C ASP A 438 -7.46 -12.50 2.12
N ARG A 439 -8.10 -13.47 1.45
CA ARG A 439 -8.21 -13.53 -0.03
C ARG A 439 -9.62 -13.17 -0.51
N VAL A 440 -10.61 -13.28 0.35
CA VAL A 440 -12.00 -12.91 0.05
C VAL A 440 -12.27 -11.54 0.65
N SER A 441 -12.24 -10.52 -0.20
CA SER A 441 -12.41 -9.11 0.21
C SER A 441 -13.80 -8.79 0.78
N GLU A 442 -14.82 -9.56 0.41
CA GLU A 442 -16.18 -9.39 0.92
C GLU A 442 -17.00 -10.68 0.78
N VAL A 443 -17.82 -10.95 1.79
CA VAL A 443 -18.88 -11.99 1.76
C VAL A 443 -20.23 -11.31 1.85
N VAL A 444 -21.01 -11.37 0.78
CA VAL A 444 -22.39 -10.90 0.75
C VAL A 444 -23.33 -12.11 0.86
N ALA A 445 -23.90 -12.29 2.05
CA ALA A 445 -24.81 -13.38 2.36
C ALA A 445 -25.87 -12.96 3.38
N ASN A 446 -26.76 -13.88 3.78
CA ASN A 446 -27.78 -13.59 4.78
C ASN A 446 -27.13 -13.28 6.15
N PRO A 447 -27.34 -12.08 6.71
CA PRO A 447 -26.73 -11.67 7.97
C PRO A 447 -27.08 -12.60 9.13
N THR A 448 -26.13 -12.73 10.05
CA THR A 448 -26.28 -13.56 11.24
C THR A 448 -25.82 -12.84 12.50
N HIS A 449 -26.57 -12.98 13.58
CA HIS A 449 -26.20 -12.46 14.90
C HIS A 449 -26.55 -13.46 15.99
N PHE A 450 -25.88 -13.35 17.14
CA PHE A 450 -26.17 -14.21 18.28
C PHE A 450 -27.11 -13.51 19.27
N GLU A 451 -28.09 -14.26 19.80
CA GLU A 451 -28.98 -13.84 20.88
C GLU A 451 -28.76 -14.70 22.13
N ASN A 452 -29.39 -14.30 23.25
CA ASN A 452 -29.36 -15.02 24.53
C ASN A 452 -27.94 -15.31 25.04
N GLY A 453 -27.03 -14.34 24.91
CA GLY A 453 -25.65 -14.46 25.38
C GLY A 453 -24.81 -15.47 24.57
N GLY A 454 -25.07 -15.61 23.27
CA GLY A 454 -24.29 -16.51 22.39
C GLY A 454 -24.92 -17.87 22.15
N LYS A 455 -26.12 -18.13 22.69
CA LYS A 455 -26.76 -19.46 22.66
C LYS A 455 -27.62 -19.71 21.43
N VAL A 456 -28.13 -18.67 20.79
CA VAL A 456 -29.00 -18.81 19.61
C VAL A 456 -28.40 -18.03 18.47
N LEU A 457 -28.05 -18.71 17.38
CA LEU A 457 -27.64 -18.05 16.14
C LEU A 457 -28.90 -17.72 15.34
N ARG A 458 -29.11 -16.43 15.07
CA ARG A 458 -30.22 -15.94 14.27
C ARG A 458 -29.76 -15.67 12.84
N VAL A 459 -30.65 -15.86 11.89
CA VAL A 459 -30.42 -15.58 10.47
C VAL A 459 -31.50 -14.61 9.97
N ARG A 460 -31.08 -13.54 9.31
CA ARG A 460 -31.99 -12.58 8.68
C ARG A 460 -31.83 -12.62 7.16
N PRO A 461 -32.92 -12.44 6.38
CA PRO A 461 -32.79 -12.26 4.94
C PRO A 461 -31.98 -11.00 4.63
N TYR A 462 -31.04 -11.08 3.68
CA TYR A 462 -30.26 -9.93 3.22
C TYR A 462 -31.17 -8.83 2.64
N GLN A 463 -32.21 -9.21 1.91
CA GLN A 463 -33.31 -8.35 1.45
C GLN A 463 -34.57 -8.66 2.27
N GLY A 464 -34.61 -8.16 3.50
CA GLY A 464 -35.76 -8.28 4.40
C GLY A 464 -36.87 -7.25 4.15
N ASP A 465 -37.84 -7.18 5.07
CA ASP A 465 -39.05 -6.34 4.96
C ASP A 465 -38.77 -4.82 4.88
N HIS A 466 -37.54 -4.41 5.16
CA HIS A 466 -37.07 -3.01 5.13
C HIS A 466 -36.38 -2.64 3.81
N VAL A 467 -36.20 -3.59 2.88
CA VAL A 467 -35.66 -3.36 1.55
C VAL A 467 -36.80 -3.52 0.55
N ALA A 468 -36.95 -2.57 -0.37
CA ALA A 468 -37.97 -2.68 -1.40
C ALA A 468 -37.80 -4.03 -2.14
N PRO A 469 -38.85 -4.85 -2.26
CA PRO A 469 -38.74 -6.17 -2.86
C PRO A 469 -38.23 -6.04 -4.30
N HIS A 470 -37.16 -6.79 -4.61
CA HIS A 470 -36.63 -6.81 -5.96
C HIS A 470 -37.67 -7.40 -6.92
N LYS A 471 -37.78 -6.85 -8.14
CA LYS A 471 -38.81 -7.27 -9.12
C LYS A 471 -38.41 -8.53 -9.91
N CYS A 472 -37.32 -9.19 -9.53
CA CYS A 472 -36.77 -10.34 -10.26
C CYS A 472 -37.63 -11.58 -10.03
N ALA A 473 -38.20 -12.15 -11.09
CA ALA A 473 -39.08 -13.31 -11.02
C ALA A 473 -38.40 -14.65 -10.65
N ARG A 474 -37.06 -14.71 -10.73
CA ARG A 474 -36.26 -15.95 -10.58
C ARG A 474 -35.29 -15.93 -9.40
N CYS A 475 -35.20 -14.82 -8.67
CA CYS A 475 -34.33 -14.73 -7.50
C CYS A 475 -35.14 -15.09 -6.24
N PRO A 476 -34.49 -15.73 -5.26
CA PRO A 476 -35.15 -15.99 -3.98
C PRO A 476 -35.38 -14.67 -3.24
N LYS A 477 -36.49 -14.59 -2.48
CA LYS A 477 -36.94 -13.34 -1.83
C LYS A 477 -35.92 -12.75 -0.85
N ASN A 478 -35.02 -13.58 -0.31
CA ASN A 478 -34.06 -13.17 0.70
C ASN A 478 -32.80 -12.51 0.15
N LEU A 479 -32.40 -12.80 -1.11
CA LEU A 479 -31.19 -12.24 -1.70
C LEU A 479 -31.21 -12.37 -3.24
N CYS A 480 -31.19 -11.25 -3.93
CA CYS A 480 -31.01 -11.15 -5.37
C CYS A 480 -29.53 -10.92 -5.70
N LYS A 481 -28.86 -11.97 -6.20
CA LYS A 481 -27.44 -11.90 -6.57
C LYS A 481 -27.17 -10.84 -7.64
N GLY A 482 -28.10 -10.62 -8.57
CA GLY A 482 -27.99 -9.54 -9.57
C GLY A 482 -27.97 -8.14 -8.97
N ALA A 483 -28.82 -7.87 -7.97
CA ALA A 483 -28.81 -6.56 -7.29
C ALA A 483 -27.49 -6.35 -6.51
N VAL A 484 -26.95 -7.41 -5.90
CA VAL A 484 -25.66 -7.37 -5.21
C VAL A 484 -24.52 -7.09 -6.18
N VAL A 485 -24.47 -7.81 -7.31
CA VAL A 485 -23.44 -7.60 -8.34
C VAL A 485 -23.52 -6.19 -8.91
N GLU A 486 -24.72 -5.69 -9.21
CA GLU A 486 -24.92 -4.31 -9.69
C GLU A 486 -24.39 -3.27 -8.68
N ARG A 487 -24.67 -3.44 -7.37
CA ARG A 487 -24.10 -2.59 -6.32
C ARG A 487 -22.57 -2.65 -6.30
N ILE A 488 -21.98 -3.86 -6.38
CA ILE A 488 -20.51 -4.02 -6.38
C ILE A 488 -19.89 -3.30 -7.58
N LEU A 489 -20.49 -3.43 -8.76
CA LEU A 489 -20.00 -2.79 -10.00
C LEU A 489 -20.23 -1.27 -10.04
N GLN A 490 -21.16 -0.74 -9.24
CA GLN A 490 -21.33 0.70 -9.03
C GLN A 490 -20.25 1.29 -8.13
N GLN A 491 -19.72 0.50 -7.19
CA GLN A 491 -18.66 0.94 -6.26
C GLN A 491 -17.29 0.94 -6.92
N HIS A 492 -17.04 0.00 -7.85
CA HIS A 492 -15.76 -0.14 -8.54
C HIS A 492 -15.95 -0.68 -9.96
N ARG A 493 -15.28 -0.08 -10.94
CA ARG A 493 -15.36 -0.49 -12.34
C ARG A 493 -14.16 -1.35 -12.71
N TYR A 494 -14.35 -2.66 -12.68
CA TYR A 494 -13.32 -3.63 -13.07
C TYR A 494 -13.19 -3.74 -14.59
N SER A 495 -11.96 -3.86 -15.11
CA SER A 495 -11.68 -4.14 -16.53
C SER A 495 -12.24 -5.48 -17.00
N ARG A 496 -12.36 -6.44 -16.07
CA ARG A 496 -13.05 -7.72 -16.29
C ARG A 496 -13.77 -8.21 -15.05
N VAL A 497 -14.90 -8.86 -15.26
CA VAL A 497 -15.60 -9.64 -14.22
C VAL A 497 -15.67 -11.11 -14.62
N LEU A 498 -15.28 -11.98 -13.70
CA LEU A 498 -15.49 -13.42 -13.77
C LEU A 498 -16.54 -13.80 -12.72
N PHE A 499 -17.65 -14.39 -13.14
CA PHE A 499 -18.68 -14.87 -12.23
C PHE A 499 -18.77 -16.40 -12.30
N VAL A 500 -18.56 -17.09 -11.18
CA VAL A 500 -18.60 -18.56 -11.08
C VAL A 500 -19.83 -18.96 -10.27
N GLY A 501 -20.72 -19.72 -10.91
CA GLY A 501 -21.97 -20.18 -10.29
C GLY A 501 -22.60 -21.39 -10.97
N GLU A 502 -23.74 -21.81 -10.44
CA GLU A 502 -24.37 -23.10 -10.73
C GLU A 502 -25.89 -22.99 -10.96
N GLY A 503 -26.60 -22.25 -10.10
CA GLY A 503 -28.05 -22.38 -9.96
C GLY A 503 -28.88 -21.33 -10.70
N VAL A 504 -30.19 -21.55 -10.80
CA VAL A 504 -31.16 -20.63 -11.41
C VAL A 504 -31.08 -19.20 -10.83
N GLY A 505 -30.81 -19.08 -9.53
CA GLY A 505 -30.66 -17.79 -8.84
C GLY A 505 -29.45 -16.97 -9.29
N ASP A 506 -28.51 -17.59 -10.00
CA ASP A 506 -27.28 -16.96 -10.49
C ASP A 506 -27.49 -16.29 -11.85
N PHE A 507 -28.57 -16.64 -12.56
CA PHE A 507 -28.93 -16.04 -13.84
C PHE A 507 -29.03 -14.52 -13.75
N CYS A 508 -29.61 -13.99 -12.66
CA CYS A 508 -29.75 -12.55 -12.51
C CYS A 508 -28.39 -11.85 -12.36
N ALA A 509 -27.39 -12.48 -11.72
CA ALA A 509 -26.04 -11.95 -11.67
C ALA A 509 -25.39 -11.92 -13.06
N ALA A 510 -25.55 -13.00 -13.84
CA ALA A 510 -25.06 -13.08 -15.21
C ALA A 510 -25.62 -11.96 -16.11
N THR A 511 -26.89 -11.57 -15.94
CA THR A 511 -27.51 -10.47 -16.72
C THR A 511 -26.94 -9.08 -16.42
N LYS A 512 -26.16 -8.92 -15.34
CA LYS A 512 -25.53 -7.64 -14.97
C LYS A 512 -24.12 -7.47 -15.52
N LEU A 513 -23.56 -8.52 -16.11
CA LEU A 513 -22.19 -8.51 -16.61
C LEU A 513 -22.12 -7.92 -18.01
N ALA A 514 -21.01 -7.24 -18.29
CA ALA A 514 -20.72 -6.63 -19.57
C ALA A 514 -20.39 -7.66 -20.65
N ARG A 515 -20.35 -7.21 -21.91
CA ARG A 515 -20.09 -8.08 -23.06
C ARG A 515 -18.78 -8.86 -22.97
N ASN A 516 -17.77 -8.22 -22.39
CA ASN A 516 -16.44 -8.80 -22.27
C ASN A 516 -16.31 -9.69 -21.04
N ASP A 517 -17.19 -9.63 -20.06
CA ASP A 517 -17.07 -10.46 -18.85
C ASP A 517 -17.24 -11.95 -19.15
N VAL A 518 -16.98 -12.80 -18.14
CA VAL A 518 -17.10 -14.25 -18.28
C VAL A 518 -17.97 -14.84 -17.17
N VAL A 519 -18.97 -15.62 -17.55
CA VAL A 519 -19.77 -16.45 -16.65
C VAL A 519 -19.32 -17.90 -16.76
N PHE A 520 -18.86 -18.47 -15.65
CA PHE A 520 -18.61 -19.89 -15.50
C PHE A 520 -19.86 -20.58 -14.96
N ALA A 521 -20.63 -21.18 -15.86
CA ALA A 521 -21.86 -21.89 -15.53
C ALA A 521 -21.59 -23.40 -15.36
N ARG A 522 -22.02 -23.97 -14.24
CA ARG A 522 -21.87 -25.41 -14.01
C ARG A 522 -22.75 -26.20 -15.00
N ASN A 523 -22.26 -27.35 -15.44
CA ASN A 523 -22.97 -28.24 -16.36
C ASN A 523 -24.01 -29.13 -15.65
N SER A 524 -24.89 -28.51 -14.85
CA SER A 524 -25.98 -29.14 -14.09
C SER A 524 -27.38 -28.81 -14.67
N ASN A 525 -27.44 -28.48 -15.97
CA ASN A 525 -28.62 -28.09 -16.75
C ASN A 525 -29.30 -26.76 -16.36
N ASP A 526 -29.40 -26.37 -15.10
CA ASP A 526 -30.28 -25.26 -14.71
C ASP A 526 -29.81 -23.85 -15.17
N LEU A 527 -28.65 -23.38 -14.71
CA LEU A 527 -28.13 -22.06 -15.14
C LEU A 527 -27.77 -22.05 -16.63
N LEU A 528 -27.11 -23.10 -17.11
CA LEU A 528 -26.68 -23.20 -18.50
C LEU A 528 -27.85 -23.18 -19.48
N GLN A 529 -28.92 -23.93 -19.21
CA GLN A 529 -30.12 -23.92 -20.07
C GLN A 529 -30.76 -22.54 -20.09
N LEU A 530 -30.85 -21.85 -18.95
CA LEU A 530 -31.39 -20.48 -18.91
C LEU A 530 -30.55 -19.47 -19.68
N LEU A 531 -29.21 -19.60 -19.64
CA LEU A 531 -28.31 -18.75 -20.41
C LEU A 531 -28.41 -19.03 -21.92
N LEU A 532 -28.70 -20.27 -22.32
CA LEU A 532 -28.90 -20.67 -23.71
C LEU A 532 -30.30 -20.29 -24.25
N ASP A 533 -31.34 -20.38 -23.42
CA ASP A 533 -32.74 -20.10 -23.77
C ASP A 533 -33.06 -18.59 -23.77
N ALA A 534 -32.32 -17.80 -22.98
CA ALA A 534 -32.44 -16.35 -23.03
C ALA A 534 -31.93 -15.85 -24.39
N SER A 535 -32.81 -15.22 -25.17
CA SER A 535 -32.45 -14.61 -26.45
C SER A 535 -31.22 -13.72 -26.29
N TYR A 536 -30.34 -13.75 -27.30
CA TYR A 536 -29.04 -13.05 -27.39
C TYR A 536 -29.08 -11.56 -26.96
N ASP A 537 -30.25 -10.92 -26.95
CA ASP A 537 -30.43 -9.51 -26.60
C ASP A 537 -30.26 -9.20 -25.08
N ARG A 538 -30.43 -10.16 -24.18
CA ARG A 538 -30.35 -9.91 -22.71
C ARG A 538 -29.01 -10.30 -22.06
N ILE A 539 -28.20 -11.11 -22.73
CA ILE A 539 -26.93 -11.63 -22.18
C ILE A 539 -25.83 -11.30 -23.17
N GLN A 540 -24.98 -10.34 -22.81
CA GLN A 540 -23.89 -9.89 -23.67
C GLN A 540 -22.56 -10.62 -23.35
N THR A 541 -22.44 -11.24 -22.17
CA THR A 541 -21.22 -11.81 -21.59
C THR A 541 -20.79 -13.17 -22.19
N HIS A 542 -19.53 -13.57 -22.03
CA HIS A 542 -19.02 -14.85 -22.50
C HIS A 542 -19.36 -15.98 -21.51
N VAL A 543 -19.98 -17.06 -21.97
CA VAL A 543 -20.31 -18.21 -21.10
C VAL A 543 -19.27 -19.32 -21.29
N ARG A 544 -18.70 -19.79 -20.18
CA ARG A 544 -17.84 -20.98 -20.11
C ARG A 544 -18.51 -22.03 -19.22
N GLN A 545 -18.37 -23.29 -19.59
CA GLN A 545 -18.93 -24.40 -18.83
C GLN A 545 -17.88 -25.00 -17.90
N TRP A 546 -18.29 -25.48 -16.73
CA TRP A 546 -17.44 -26.24 -15.82
C TRP A 546 -18.21 -27.42 -15.19
N LYS A 547 -17.51 -28.48 -14.80
CA LYS A 547 -18.07 -29.65 -14.09
C LYS A 547 -17.45 -29.81 -12.70
N THR A 548 -16.12 -29.66 -12.63
CA THR A 548 -15.33 -29.78 -11.40
C THR A 548 -14.48 -28.54 -11.16
N GLY A 549 -13.88 -28.43 -9.97
CA GLY A 549 -12.94 -27.35 -9.66
C GLY A 549 -11.73 -27.31 -10.59
N ASP A 550 -11.32 -28.46 -11.14
CA ASP A 550 -10.25 -28.57 -12.14
C ASP A 550 -10.51 -27.72 -13.38
N ASP A 551 -11.75 -27.72 -13.88
CA ASP A 551 -12.15 -26.98 -15.07
C ASP A 551 -12.06 -25.46 -14.84
N VAL A 552 -12.46 -25.02 -13.64
CA VAL A 552 -12.39 -23.61 -13.24
C VAL A 552 -10.94 -23.18 -13.08
N LEU A 553 -10.12 -23.97 -12.37
CA LEU A 553 -8.69 -23.70 -12.20
C LEU A 553 -7.96 -23.65 -13.55
N ALA A 554 -8.19 -24.60 -14.44
CA ALA A 554 -7.61 -24.61 -15.79
C ALA A 554 -8.04 -23.40 -16.61
N SER A 555 -9.32 -23.03 -16.53
CA SER A 555 -9.84 -21.85 -17.22
C SER A 555 -9.27 -20.55 -16.67
N PHE A 556 -9.07 -20.44 -15.36
CA PHE A 556 -8.45 -19.29 -14.73
C PHE A 556 -6.99 -19.17 -15.17
N ARG A 557 -6.22 -20.27 -15.17
CA ARG A 557 -4.84 -20.28 -15.69
C ARG A 557 -4.77 -19.73 -17.10
N SER A 558 -5.63 -20.21 -18.00
CA SER A 558 -5.70 -19.73 -19.37
C SER A 558 -6.13 -18.25 -19.47
N PHE A 559 -7.19 -17.86 -18.75
CA PHE A 559 -7.72 -16.50 -18.76
C PHE A 559 -6.68 -15.49 -18.30
N PHE A 560 -6.07 -15.71 -17.12
CA PHE A 560 -5.15 -14.76 -16.52
C PHE A 560 -3.81 -14.69 -17.25
N GLN A 561 -3.34 -15.79 -17.86
CA GLN A 561 -2.16 -15.76 -18.74
C GLN A 561 -2.39 -14.86 -19.98
N VAL A 562 -3.53 -14.99 -20.64
CA VAL A 562 -3.87 -14.15 -21.81
C VAL A 562 -4.14 -12.71 -21.38
N HIS A 563 -4.86 -12.49 -20.29
CA HIS A 563 -5.15 -11.15 -19.77
C HIS A 563 -3.87 -10.39 -19.44
N ARG A 564 -2.88 -11.05 -18.82
CA ARG A 564 -1.54 -10.48 -18.57
C ARG A 564 -0.84 -10.05 -19.86
N GLN A 565 -0.96 -10.83 -20.93
CA GLN A 565 -0.38 -10.49 -22.24
C GLN A 565 -1.12 -9.30 -22.89
N MET A 566 -2.44 -9.23 -22.78
CA MET A 566 -3.24 -8.14 -23.34
C MET A 566 -2.99 -6.80 -22.64
N VAL A 567 -2.94 -6.78 -21.30
CA VAL A 567 -2.63 -5.56 -20.52
C VAL A 567 -1.20 -5.06 -20.83
N ALA A 568 -0.25 -5.96 -21.07
CA ALA A 568 1.11 -5.59 -21.50
C ALA A 568 1.17 -4.96 -22.90
N VAL A 569 0.13 -5.16 -23.72
CA VAL A 569 -0.04 -4.57 -25.06
C VAL A 569 -0.89 -3.29 -25.00
N ASP A 570 -1.96 -3.22 -24.21
CA ASP A 570 -2.81 -2.01 -24.09
C ASP A 570 -2.13 -0.85 -23.34
N THR A 571 -1.13 -1.14 -22.51
CA THR A 571 -0.23 -0.12 -21.93
C THR A 571 0.72 0.53 -22.95
N SER A 572 0.58 0.20 -24.24
CA SER A 572 1.23 0.92 -25.36
C SER A 572 0.45 2.15 -25.85
N VAL A 573 -0.74 2.42 -25.28
CA VAL A 573 -1.41 3.71 -25.46
C VAL A 573 -0.94 4.65 -24.34
N GLU A 574 -0.38 5.78 -24.76
CA GLU A 574 0.31 6.81 -23.98
C GLU A 574 -0.26 7.01 -22.57
N LYS A 575 0.53 6.63 -21.54
CA LYS A 575 0.44 7.25 -20.22
C LYS A 575 1.39 8.44 -20.24
N ASP A 576 0.82 9.63 -20.35
CA ASP A 576 1.56 10.88 -20.27
C ASP A 576 2.40 10.93 -18.99
N SER A 577 3.60 11.46 -19.17
CA SER A 577 4.65 11.68 -18.19
C SER A 577 4.14 12.34 -16.90
N ILE A 578 4.67 11.89 -15.75
CA ILE A 578 4.70 12.68 -14.52
C ILE A 578 5.52 13.95 -14.82
N GLU A 579 4.84 15.05 -15.13
CA GLU A 579 5.45 16.37 -15.18
C GLU A 579 5.63 16.87 -13.75
N ILE A 580 6.88 17.04 -13.33
CA ILE A 580 7.21 17.77 -12.10
C ILE A 580 6.76 19.22 -12.32
N PRO A 581 5.85 19.76 -11.49
CA PRO A 581 5.37 21.14 -11.60
C PRO A 581 6.51 22.15 -11.73
N HIS A 582 6.44 23.04 -12.73
CA HIS A 582 7.40 24.15 -12.85
C HIS A 582 7.42 25.02 -11.57
N PRO A 583 8.59 25.55 -11.18
CA PRO A 583 8.75 26.34 -9.96
C PRO A 583 7.92 27.62 -9.97
N ILE A 584 7.38 28.01 -8.81
CA ILE A 584 6.65 29.28 -8.66
C ILE A 584 7.61 30.36 -8.15
N SER A 585 7.86 31.40 -8.95
CA SER A 585 8.62 32.57 -8.48
C SER A 585 7.80 33.40 -7.49
N LYS A 586 8.44 33.88 -6.41
CA LYS A 586 7.82 34.76 -5.40
C LYS A 586 7.18 35.98 -6.07
N GLY A 587 5.87 36.17 -5.89
CA GLY A 587 5.11 37.30 -6.45
C GLY A 587 4.43 37.10 -7.82
N SER A 588 4.30 35.85 -8.32
CA SER A 588 3.79 35.55 -9.67
C SER A 588 2.27 35.33 -9.81
N GLY A 589 1.47 35.52 -8.75
CA GLY A 589 0.01 35.38 -8.78
C GLY A 589 -0.53 34.62 -7.57
N GLN A 590 -1.82 34.77 -7.28
CA GLN A 590 -2.47 34.15 -6.11
C GLN A 590 -2.56 32.63 -6.29
N VAL A 591 -1.85 31.89 -5.45
CA VAL A 591 -1.90 30.43 -5.36
C VAL A 591 -3.05 30.03 -4.43
N LEU A 592 -3.80 29.00 -4.81
CA LEU A 592 -4.80 28.36 -3.95
C LEU A 592 -4.33 26.97 -3.58
N VAL A 593 -4.38 26.63 -2.29
CA VAL A 593 -4.29 25.25 -1.81
C VAL A 593 -5.64 24.87 -1.20
N VAL A 594 -6.22 23.78 -1.69
CA VAL A 594 -7.47 23.24 -1.17
C VAL A 594 -7.19 21.90 -0.53
N PHE A 595 -7.61 21.73 0.73
CA PHE A 595 -7.56 20.46 1.42
C PHE A 595 -8.97 19.88 1.54
N ASP A 596 -9.11 18.59 1.24
CA ASP A 596 -10.09 17.79 1.94
C ASP A 596 -9.64 17.58 3.40
N PHE A 597 -10.60 17.32 4.31
CA PHE A 597 -10.29 17.21 5.73
C PHE A 597 -10.08 15.77 6.20
N ASP A 598 -11.11 14.94 6.11
CA ASP A 598 -11.14 13.58 6.63
C ASP A 598 -10.21 12.69 5.81
N GLU A 599 -9.34 11.91 6.47
CA GLU A 599 -8.33 11.09 5.75
C GLU A 599 -7.40 11.90 4.80
N SER A 600 -7.41 13.22 4.86
CA SER A 600 -6.60 14.10 4.01
C SER A 600 -5.75 15.05 4.86
N LEU A 601 -6.37 15.98 5.57
CA LEU A 601 -5.69 16.80 6.57
C LEU A 601 -5.45 16.01 7.86
N VAL A 602 -6.46 15.25 8.31
CA VAL A 602 -6.38 14.34 9.45
C VAL A 602 -6.24 12.88 9.00
N ASN A 603 -5.73 12.01 9.86
CA ASN A 603 -5.44 10.60 9.55
C ASN A 603 -6.67 9.66 9.66
N LYS A 604 -7.85 10.23 9.92
CA LYS A 604 -9.06 9.48 10.25
C LYS A 604 -10.29 10.21 9.75
N ASP A 605 -11.34 9.46 9.43
CA ASP A 605 -12.71 9.96 9.32
C ASP A 605 -13.19 10.50 10.68
N SER A 606 -13.47 11.80 10.77
CA SER A 606 -13.80 12.51 12.00
C SER A 606 -15.15 12.11 12.57
N ASP A 607 -16.13 11.90 11.70
CA ASP A 607 -17.45 11.38 12.00
C ASP A 607 -17.35 10.01 12.71
N THR A 608 -16.66 9.05 12.11
CA THR A 608 -16.42 7.72 12.68
C THR A 608 -15.60 7.79 13.96
N PHE A 609 -14.57 8.63 14.01
CA PHE A 609 -13.70 8.79 15.18
C PHE A 609 -14.47 9.26 16.42
N ALA A 610 -15.42 10.18 16.25
CA ALA A 610 -16.27 10.65 17.35
C ALA A 610 -17.04 9.49 17.99
N PHE A 611 -17.73 8.67 17.20
CA PHE A 611 -18.51 7.56 17.74
C PHE A 611 -17.64 6.39 18.23
N GLN A 612 -16.48 6.13 17.64
CA GLN A 612 -15.53 5.16 18.20
C GLN A 612 -15.08 5.52 19.63
N CYS A 613 -15.07 6.82 19.95
CA CYS A 613 -14.64 7.29 21.27
C CYS A 613 -15.76 7.22 22.32
N PHE A 614 -17.02 7.39 21.92
CA PHE A 614 -18.14 7.58 22.86
C PHE A 614 -19.25 6.53 22.74
N TYR A 615 -19.42 5.91 21.59
CA TYR A 615 -20.45 4.90 21.37
C TYR A 615 -20.10 3.87 20.26
N PRO A 616 -19.12 2.97 20.50
CA PRO A 616 -18.66 1.97 19.53
C PRO A 616 -19.74 1.02 19.02
N GLU A 617 -20.76 0.73 19.83
CA GLU A 617 -21.86 -0.15 19.42
C GLU A 617 -22.78 0.54 18.39
N LEU A 618 -23.03 1.84 18.56
CA LEU A 618 -23.87 2.62 17.66
C LEU A 618 -23.23 2.79 16.28
N ILE A 619 -21.92 3.05 16.22
CA ILE A 619 -21.20 3.12 14.93
C ILE A 619 -21.23 1.81 14.16
N GLY A 620 -21.34 0.66 14.84
CA GLY A 620 -21.55 -0.64 14.20
C GLY A 620 -22.83 -0.74 13.36
N THR A 621 -23.79 0.16 13.58
CA THR A 621 -25.08 0.22 12.84
C THR A 621 -25.08 1.15 11.64
N ILE A 622 -23.95 1.83 11.36
CA ILE A 622 -23.87 2.91 10.37
C ILE A 622 -24.32 2.50 8.96
N ASN A 623 -23.91 1.32 8.50
CA ASN A 623 -24.26 0.81 7.18
C ASN A 623 -25.77 0.55 7.06
N GLU A 624 -26.40 0.04 8.11
CA GLU A 624 -27.84 -0.21 8.16
C GLU A 624 -28.62 1.10 8.11
N ARG A 625 -28.15 2.12 8.84
CA ARG A 625 -28.78 3.45 8.87
C ARG A 625 -28.62 4.19 7.55
N TYR A 626 -27.43 4.14 6.95
CA TYR A 626 -27.19 4.76 5.64
C TYR A 626 -28.00 4.10 4.52
N ALA A 627 -28.21 2.78 4.58
CA ALA A 627 -29.09 2.09 3.64
C ALA A 627 -30.55 2.55 3.74
N GLN A 628 -31.01 3.00 4.91
CA GLN A 628 -32.37 3.51 5.12
C GLN A 628 -32.51 4.99 4.71
N ASN A 629 -31.48 5.78 4.93
CA ASN A 629 -31.44 7.21 4.61
C ASN A 629 -30.09 7.55 3.94
N PRO A 630 -29.98 7.49 2.60
CA PRO A 630 -28.71 7.64 1.89
C PRO A 630 -28.22 9.10 1.80
N VAL A 631 -28.51 9.90 2.83
CA VAL A 631 -28.03 11.27 2.99
C VAL A 631 -27.16 11.29 4.24
N TRP A 632 -25.84 11.25 4.04
CA TRP A 632 -24.86 11.04 5.11
C TRP A 632 -25.03 11.98 6.32
N PRO A 633 -25.19 13.31 6.14
CA PRO A 633 -25.39 14.23 7.26
C PRO A 633 -26.64 13.93 8.10
N ASN A 634 -27.71 13.42 7.47
CA ASN A 634 -28.95 13.09 8.20
C ASN A 634 -28.75 11.85 9.07
N VAL A 635 -28.04 10.84 8.55
CA VAL A 635 -27.70 9.63 9.31
C VAL A 635 -26.87 9.98 10.55
N PHE A 636 -25.89 10.86 10.39
CA PHE A 636 -25.06 11.32 11.49
C PHE A 636 -25.82 12.23 12.47
N ASP A 637 -26.73 13.08 12.00
CA ASP A 637 -27.61 13.86 12.89
C ASP A 637 -28.47 12.94 13.77
N ASP A 638 -29.06 11.89 13.18
CA ASP A 638 -29.85 10.90 13.90
C ASP A 638 -29.00 10.14 14.93
N MET A 639 -27.78 9.75 14.56
CA MET A 639 -26.85 9.10 15.49
C MET A 639 -26.40 10.04 16.62
N LEU A 640 -26.18 11.32 16.35
CA LEU A 640 -25.87 12.32 17.37
C LEU A 640 -27.05 12.54 18.33
N GLN A 641 -28.29 12.42 17.84
CA GLN A 641 -29.47 12.42 18.69
C GLN A 641 -29.52 11.20 19.62
N ILE A 642 -29.23 10.01 19.10
CA ILE A 642 -29.20 8.79 19.92
C ILE A 642 -28.08 8.87 20.95
N LEU A 643 -26.90 9.36 20.55
CA LEU A 643 -25.76 9.54 21.45
C LEU A 643 -26.14 10.40 22.66
N VAL A 644 -26.77 11.55 22.43
CA VAL A 644 -27.16 12.43 23.54
C VAL A 644 -28.28 11.80 24.39
N GLU A 645 -29.22 11.07 23.80
CA GLU A 645 -30.32 10.42 24.54
C GLU A 645 -29.84 9.25 25.42
N GLU A 646 -28.94 8.42 24.91
CA GLU A 646 -28.51 7.17 25.56
C GLU A 646 -27.22 7.33 26.39
N ARG A 647 -26.39 8.33 26.08
CA ARG A 647 -25.14 8.64 26.81
C ARG A 647 -25.20 10.06 27.39
N PRO A 648 -25.98 10.29 28.46
CA PRO A 648 -26.23 11.63 28.96
C PRO A 648 -24.99 12.42 29.38
N GLU A 649 -23.93 11.72 29.76
CA GLU A 649 -22.61 12.22 30.13
C GLU A 649 -21.78 12.77 28.95
N VAL A 650 -22.13 12.41 27.71
CA VAL A 650 -21.42 12.86 26.51
C VAL A 650 -22.02 14.18 26.04
N THR A 651 -21.32 15.28 26.34
CA THR A 651 -21.72 16.63 25.92
C THR A 651 -21.06 17.03 24.60
N PRO A 652 -21.61 18.00 23.85
CA PRO A 652 -20.95 18.58 22.68
C PRO A 652 -19.52 19.04 22.96
N GLU A 653 -19.26 19.63 24.13
CA GLU A 653 -17.94 20.11 24.52
C GLU A 653 -16.96 18.95 24.68
N LEU A 654 -17.39 17.83 25.27
CA LEU A 654 -16.56 16.64 25.41
C LEU A 654 -16.26 15.99 24.05
N ILE A 655 -17.24 15.99 23.15
CA ILE A 655 -17.06 15.53 21.76
C ILE A 655 -15.98 16.38 21.07
N CYS A 656 -16.11 17.70 21.13
CA CYS A 656 -15.12 18.63 20.57
C CYS A 656 -13.74 18.46 21.20
N GLU A 657 -13.64 18.26 22.52
CA GLU A 657 -12.37 18.08 23.23
C GLU A 657 -11.62 16.80 22.78
N ARG A 658 -12.37 15.74 22.48
CA ARG A 658 -11.79 14.50 21.92
C ARG A 658 -11.41 14.66 20.46
N LEU A 659 -12.29 15.22 19.65
CA LEU A 659 -12.06 15.44 18.23
C LEU A 659 -10.89 16.38 17.96
N ALA A 660 -10.73 17.43 18.77
CA ALA A 660 -9.58 18.33 18.73
C ALA A 660 -8.23 17.58 18.69
N ARG A 661 -8.16 16.41 19.33
CA ARG A 661 -6.97 15.55 19.43
C ARG A 661 -6.95 14.41 18.42
N ILE A 662 -7.80 14.44 17.40
CA ILE A 662 -7.74 13.49 16.28
C ILE A 662 -6.32 13.55 15.67
N PRO A 663 -5.71 12.39 15.35
CA PRO A 663 -4.37 12.39 14.77
C PRO A 663 -4.35 13.16 13.44
N ILE A 664 -3.49 14.18 13.35
CA ILE A 664 -3.23 14.91 12.11
C ILE A 664 -2.23 14.14 11.24
N GLN A 665 -2.25 14.35 9.92
CA GLN A 665 -1.21 13.82 9.03
C GLN A 665 0.18 14.31 9.45
N GLU A 666 1.18 13.43 9.36
CA GLU A 666 2.57 13.77 9.70
C GLU A 666 3.03 15.00 8.92
N ARG A 667 3.58 16.02 9.60
CA ARG A 667 4.04 17.30 9.02
C ARG A 667 3.01 18.11 8.21
N MET A 668 1.74 17.76 8.24
CA MET A 668 0.71 18.49 7.51
C MET A 668 0.51 19.92 8.04
N VAL A 669 0.64 20.11 9.36
CA VAL A 669 0.65 21.46 9.96
C VAL A 669 1.77 22.31 9.35
N ASP A 670 2.96 21.74 9.18
CA ASP A 670 4.11 22.43 8.60
C ASP A 670 3.88 22.74 7.11
N ALA A 671 3.22 21.83 6.38
CA ALA A 671 2.88 22.03 4.97
C ALA A 671 1.88 23.20 4.78
N VAL A 672 0.82 23.25 5.60
CA VAL A 672 -0.16 24.35 5.60
C VAL A 672 0.52 25.69 5.94
N ARG A 673 1.36 25.72 6.98
CA ARG A 673 2.13 26.92 7.34
C ARG A 673 3.07 27.37 6.23
N MET A 674 3.79 26.44 5.60
CA MET A 674 4.69 26.75 4.49
C MET A 674 3.92 27.41 3.34
N ALA A 675 2.78 26.86 2.95
CA ALA A 675 1.97 27.41 1.85
C ALA A 675 1.60 28.88 2.09
N VAL A 676 1.18 29.23 3.31
CA VAL A 676 0.81 30.60 3.65
C VAL A 676 2.04 31.48 3.87
N GLU A 677 2.92 31.11 4.81
CA GLU A 677 3.99 31.99 5.31
C GLU A 677 5.09 32.25 4.28
N GLN A 678 5.37 31.26 3.43
CA GLN A 678 6.47 31.36 2.48
C GLN A 678 6.00 31.75 1.08
N PHE A 679 4.76 31.41 0.72
CA PHE A 679 4.25 31.51 -0.66
C PHE A 679 2.99 32.35 -0.82
N ASP A 680 2.48 32.95 0.27
CA ASP A 680 1.30 33.82 0.24
C ASP A 680 0.09 33.12 -0.42
N ALA A 681 0.01 31.79 -0.26
CA ALA A 681 -1.09 31.01 -0.79
C ALA A 681 -2.34 31.20 0.09
N GLU A 682 -3.50 31.27 -0.55
CA GLU A 682 -4.75 31.06 0.18
C GLU A 682 -4.95 29.57 0.40
N VAL A 683 -5.29 29.18 1.63
CA VAL A 683 -5.60 27.81 1.99
C VAL A 683 -7.08 27.72 2.34
N LYS A 684 -7.82 26.85 1.65
CA LYS A 684 -9.24 26.61 1.90
C LYS A 684 -9.47 25.13 2.17
N ILE A 685 -10.54 24.80 2.88
CA ILE A 685 -10.96 23.41 3.11
C ILE A 685 -12.29 23.17 2.41
N ILE A 686 -12.40 22.06 1.66
CA ILE A 686 -13.67 21.57 1.11
C ILE A 686 -13.83 20.13 1.58
N SER A 687 -14.76 19.87 2.49
CA SER A 687 -14.94 18.56 3.11
C SER A 687 -16.40 18.14 3.22
N ASP A 688 -16.66 16.84 3.19
CA ASP A 688 -17.96 16.25 3.53
C ASP A 688 -18.16 16.11 5.05
N GLY A 689 -17.20 16.54 5.87
CA GLY A 689 -17.24 16.47 7.32
C GLY A 689 -18.14 17.50 8.00
N ASN A 690 -18.03 17.58 9.33
CA ASN A 690 -18.85 18.41 10.20
C ASN A 690 -18.15 19.73 10.59
N SER A 691 -18.81 20.87 10.41
CA SER A 691 -18.20 22.19 10.67
C SER A 691 -17.71 22.40 12.10
N ILE A 692 -18.40 21.88 13.11
CA ILE A 692 -17.96 21.98 14.52
C ILE A 692 -16.74 21.10 14.77
N PHE A 693 -16.66 19.94 14.11
CA PHE A 693 -15.54 19.01 14.27
C PHE A 693 -14.27 19.59 13.65
N ILE A 694 -14.36 20.09 12.42
CA ILE A 694 -13.25 20.73 11.71
C ILE A 694 -12.75 21.95 12.50
N ASP A 695 -13.65 22.84 12.92
CA ASP A 695 -13.32 24.03 13.71
C ASP A 695 -12.58 23.67 15.02
N SER A 696 -13.04 22.63 15.73
CA SER A 696 -12.39 22.15 16.96
C SER A 696 -10.94 21.69 16.74
N VAL A 697 -10.67 21.02 15.61
CA VAL A 697 -9.33 20.55 15.24
C VAL A 697 -8.44 21.71 14.82
N LEU A 698 -8.94 22.61 13.98
CA LEU A 698 -8.17 23.77 13.51
C LEU A 698 -7.74 24.67 14.69
N LYS A 699 -8.64 24.89 15.66
CA LYS A 699 -8.35 25.60 16.92
C LYS A 699 -7.24 24.93 17.71
N TYR A 700 -7.37 23.63 17.93
CA TYR A 700 -6.43 22.87 18.75
C TYR A 700 -5.03 22.80 18.13
N GLN A 701 -4.96 22.64 16.80
CA GLN A 701 -3.69 22.56 16.07
C GLN A 701 -3.08 23.94 15.77
N GLY A 702 -3.79 25.03 16.09
CA GLY A 702 -3.35 26.40 15.78
C GLY A 702 -3.29 26.68 14.28
N LEU A 703 -4.22 26.11 13.51
CA LEU A 703 -4.32 26.27 12.06
C LEU A 703 -5.31 27.36 11.62
N GLU A 704 -6.20 27.85 12.49
CA GLU A 704 -7.18 28.90 12.16
C GLU A 704 -6.58 30.13 11.44
N PRO A 705 -5.41 30.68 11.84
CA PRO A 705 -4.85 31.85 11.16
C PRO A 705 -4.40 31.58 9.72
N TYR A 706 -4.26 30.30 9.35
CA TYR A 706 -3.73 29.85 8.07
C TYR A 706 -4.83 29.37 7.12
N ILE A 707 -6.07 29.17 7.60
CA ILE A 707 -7.20 28.71 6.77
C ILE A 707 -8.12 29.90 6.48
N ASN A 708 -8.24 30.25 5.20
CA ASN A 708 -9.05 31.37 4.76
C ASN A 708 -10.55 31.08 4.83
N GLU A 709 -10.97 29.85 4.50
CA GLU A 709 -12.39 29.47 4.47
C GLU A 709 -12.58 27.96 4.51
N VAL A 710 -13.69 27.50 5.12
CA VAL A 710 -14.08 26.10 5.22
C VAL A 710 -15.48 25.91 4.62
N PHE A 711 -15.57 25.03 3.63
CA PHE A 711 -16.82 24.61 2.98
C PHE A 711 -17.13 23.18 3.38
N THR A 712 -18.13 22.99 4.23
CA THR A 712 -18.43 21.67 4.83
C THR A 712 -19.87 21.62 5.32
N ASN A 713 -20.38 20.43 5.63
CA ASN A 713 -21.75 20.30 6.16
C ASN A 713 -21.92 21.11 7.47
N PRO A 714 -22.88 22.06 7.52
CA PRO A 714 -23.04 22.94 8.66
C PRO A 714 -23.59 22.21 9.88
N ALA A 715 -23.01 22.50 11.04
CA ALA A 715 -23.45 22.04 12.34
C ALA A 715 -23.65 23.19 13.34
N ASP A 716 -24.63 23.04 14.24
CA ASP A 716 -24.88 23.97 15.35
C ASP A 716 -25.23 23.24 16.65
N HIS A 717 -25.18 23.98 17.75
CA HIS A 717 -25.62 23.51 19.06
C HIS A 717 -27.13 23.70 19.20
N ALA A 718 -27.90 22.61 19.16
CA ALA A 718 -29.34 22.63 19.29
C ALA A 718 -29.78 22.26 20.72
N VAL A 719 -30.66 23.07 21.31
CA VAL A 719 -31.28 22.79 22.61
C VAL A 719 -32.47 21.85 22.43
N MET A 720 -32.45 20.73 23.14
CA MET A 720 -33.50 19.72 23.16
C MET A 720 -34.63 20.09 24.14
N GLY A 721 -35.81 19.47 23.99
CA GLY A 721 -36.96 19.71 24.87
C GLY A 721 -36.75 19.40 26.36
N ASN A 722 -35.70 18.64 26.69
CA ASN A 722 -35.27 18.34 28.07
C ASN A 722 -34.21 19.33 28.61
N GLY A 723 -33.89 20.41 27.88
CA GLY A 723 -32.91 21.43 28.26
C GLY A 723 -31.45 21.07 27.98
N ARG A 724 -31.16 19.88 27.43
CA ARG A 724 -29.79 19.46 27.05
C ARG A 724 -29.43 19.94 25.65
N THR A 725 -28.15 20.09 25.37
CA THR A 725 -27.63 20.53 24.06
C THR A 725 -27.09 19.35 23.27
N ARG A 726 -27.38 19.29 21.97
CA ARG A 726 -26.79 18.33 21.02
C ARG A 726 -26.12 19.05 19.86
N ILE A 727 -25.20 18.37 19.17
CA ILE A 727 -24.71 18.83 17.86
C ILE A 727 -25.76 18.43 16.82
N ARG A 728 -26.24 19.40 16.05
CA ARG A 728 -27.19 19.19 14.95
C ARG A 728 -26.48 19.41 13.62
N LEU A 729 -26.48 18.41 12.76
CA LEU A 729 -25.81 18.41 11.46
C LEU A 729 -26.84 18.53 10.32
N ARG A 730 -26.49 19.27 9.26
CA ARG A 730 -27.32 19.42 8.06
C ARG A 730 -26.49 19.28 6.79
N PRO A 731 -27.08 18.81 5.66
CA PRO A 731 -26.42 18.86 4.36
C PRO A 731 -26.07 20.29 3.94
N TYR A 732 -24.92 20.47 3.30
CA TYR A 732 -24.49 21.77 2.77
C TYR A 732 -25.43 22.30 1.68
N HIS A 733 -25.86 21.45 0.74
CA HIS A 733 -26.85 21.80 -0.29
C HIS A 733 -28.29 21.54 0.17
N SER A 734 -28.73 22.17 1.26
CA SER A 734 -30.07 21.95 1.85
C SER A 734 -31.24 22.41 0.98
N ASP A 735 -31.03 23.44 0.15
CA ASP A 735 -32.13 24.19 -0.49
C ASP A 735 -32.38 23.79 -1.96
N ASN A 736 -31.56 22.90 -2.52
CA ASN A 736 -31.74 22.36 -3.86
C ASN A 736 -32.31 20.95 -3.77
N LEU A 737 -33.65 20.83 -3.79
CA LEU A 737 -34.39 19.57 -3.96
C LEU A 737 -34.28 18.98 -5.38
N HIS A 738 -33.38 19.51 -6.21
CA HIS A 738 -32.91 18.82 -7.41
C HIS A 738 -31.68 18.00 -7.03
N PRO A 739 -31.56 16.73 -7.47
CA PRO A 739 -30.33 15.99 -7.32
C PRO A 739 -29.18 16.88 -7.79
N ILE A 740 -28.11 16.98 -7.00
CA ILE A 740 -26.85 17.45 -7.54
C ILE A 740 -26.58 16.54 -8.75
N GLU A 741 -26.72 17.05 -9.98
CA GLU A 741 -26.47 16.30 -11.21
C GLU A 741 -24.95 16.10 -11.41
N CYS A 742 -24.28 15.64 -10.35
CA CYS A 742 -22.88 15.31 -10.31
C CYS A 742 -22.77 13.79 -10.12
N PRO A 743 -22.22 13.06 -11.09
CA PRO A 743 -22.04 11.61 -10.95
C PRO A 743 -20.93 11.24 -9.95
N TRP A 744 -20.20 12.22 -9.42
CA TRP A 744 -18.96 12.00 -8.66
C TRP A 744 -19.09 12.30 -7.16
N CYS A 745 -19.97 13.22 -6.76
CA CYS A 745 -20.11 13.68 -5.38
C CYS A 745 -21.38 13.09 -4.72
N PRO A 746 -21.39 12.93 -3.39
CA PRO A 746 -22.60 12.58 -2.66
C PRO A 746 -23.63 13.71 -2.72
N SER A 747 -24.89 13.40 -2.42
CA SER A 747 -26.00 14.35 -2.57
C SER A 747 -25.99 15.51 -1.57
N ASN A 748 -25.13 15.47 -0.54
CA ASN A 748 -25.06 16.51 0.49
C ASN A 748 -24.18 17.71 0.12
N LEU A 749 -23.06 17.48 -0.57
CA LEU A 749 -22.04 18.49 -0.87
C LEU A 749 -21.29 18.11 -2.16
N CYS A 750 -21.23 19.04 -3.11
CA CYS A 750 -20.48 18.85 -4.34
C CYS A 750 -19.17 19.66 -4.32
N LYS A 751 -18.08 18.98 -3.97
CA LYS A 751 -16.75 19.59 -3.80
C LYS A 751 -16.31 20.35 -5.07
N GLY A 752 -16.58 19.79 -6.24
CA GLY A 752 -16.25 20.45 -7.50
C GLY A 752 -17.03 21.74 -7.75
N SER A 753 -18.33 21.82 -7.44
CA SER A 753 -19.08 23.07 -7.65
C SER A 753 -18.67 24.17 -6.69
N ILE A 754 -18.21 23.79 -5.50
CA ILE A 754 -17.61 24.72 -4.54
C ILE A 754 -16.28 25.24 -5.11
N LEU A 755 -15.43 24.35 -5.64
CA LEU A 755 -14.17 24.77 -6.28
C LEU A 755 -14.41 25.74 -7.46
N ASP A 756 -15.43 25.50 -8.30
CA ASP A 756 -15.80 26.44 -9.37
C ASP A 756 -16.25 27.78 -8.81
N SER A 757 -17.03 27.78 -7.73
CA SER A 757 -17.49 29.02 -7.07
C SER A 757 -16.32 29.82 -6.51
N ILE A 758 -15.32 29.15 -5.92
CA ILE A 758 -14.07 29.77 -5.45
C ILE A 758 -13.32 30.43 -6.62
N ARG A 759 -13.15 29.71 -7.74
CA ARG A 759 -12.47 30.24 -8.94
C ARG A 759 -13.24 31.36 -9.62
N ALA A 760 -14.57 31.34 -9.57
CA ALA A 760 -15.42 32.39 -10.10
C ALA A 760 -15.36 33.67 -9.23
N ALA A 761 -15.25 33.53 -7.91
CA ALA A 761 -15.10 34.65 -6.99
C ALA A 761 -13.72 35.31 -7.10
N LYS A 762 -12.67 34.52 -7.33
CA LYS A 762 -11.29 35.01 -7.39
C LYS A 762 -10.45 34.17 -8.36
N PRO A 763 -9.77 34.79 -9.35
CA PRO A 763 -8.88 34.05 -10.24
C PRO A 763 -7.58 33.67 -9.51
N TYR A 764 -7.21 32.39 -9.59
CA TYR A 764 -5.94 31.88 -9.10
C TYR A 764 -5.05 31.48 -10.27
N SER A 765 -3.75 31.77 -10.18
CA SER A 765 -2.78 31.37 -11.20
C SER A 765 -2.49 29.87 -11.17
N ARG A 766 -2.67 29.26 -10.00
CA ARG A 766 -2.45 27.84 -9.77
C ARG A 766 -3.26 27.33 -8.58
N VAL A 767 -3.80 26.13 -8.70
CA VAL A 767 -4.51 25.42 -7.65
C VAL A 767 -3.79 24.11 -7.31
N PHE A 768 -3.58 23.86 -6.03
CA PHE A 768 -3.15 22.58 -5.49
C PHE A 768 -4.32 21.98 -4.71
N TYR A 769 -4.88 20.87 -5.17
CA TYR A 769 -5.96 20.17 -4.46
C TYR A 769 -5.40 18.92 -3.78
N VAL A 770 -5.57 18.79 -2.47
CA VAL A 770 -5.11 17.64 -1.67
C VAL A 770 -6.33 16.87 -1.19
N GLY A 771 -6.49 15.62 -1.62
CA GLY A 771 -7.61 14.78 -1.23
C GLY A 771 -7.27 13.29 -1.26
N ASP A 772 -8.17 12.47 -0.72
CA ASP A 772 -8.03 11.03 -0.60
C ASP A 772 -9.11 10.27 -1.35
N GLY A 773 -10.33 10.81 -1.34
CA GLY A 773 -11.53 10.04 -1.50
C GLY A 773 -12.16 10.09 -2.89
N ILE A 774 -13.15 9.23 -3.03
CA ILE A 774 -14.05 9.13 -4.17
C ILE A 774 -14.66 10.50 -4.57
N GLY A 775 -15.06 11.32 -3.59
CA GLY A 775 -15.69 12.63 -3.80
C GLY A 775 -14.74 13.69 -4.35
N ASP A 776 -13.42 13.50 -4.18
CA ASP A 776 -12.36 14.42 -4.59
C ASP A 776 -12.00 14.29 -6.08
N PHE A 777 -12.51 13.27 -6.75
CA PHE A 777 -12.38 13.16 -8.21
C PHE A 777 -13.12 14.29 -8.92
N CYS A 778 -14.25 14.76 -8.36
CA CYS A 778 -15.02 15.86 -8.93
C CYS A 778 -14.21 17.16 -9.04
N PRO A 779 -13.63 17.71 -7.95
CA PRO A 779 -12.76 18.87 -8.06
C PRO A 779 -11.51 18.58 -8.90
N ALA A 780 -10.90 17.39 -8.81
CA ALA A 780 -9.77 17.02 -9.66
C ALA A 780 -10.07 17.15 -11.16
N SER A 781 -11.25 16.73 -11.60
CA SER A 781 -11.70 16.85 -13.00
C SER A 781 -11.97 18.27 -13.49
N ARG A 782 -11.98 19.26 -12.59
CA ARG A 782 -12.19 20.69 -12.92
C ARG A 782 -10.88 21.49 -12.92
N LEU A 783 -9.79 20.85 -12.53
CA LEU A 783 -8.47 21.43 -12.53
C LEU A 783 -7.90 21.43 -13.96
N THR A 784 -7.10 22.44 -14.26
CA THR A 784 -6.45 22.61 -15.56
C THR A 784 -5.05 22.02 -15.56
N LYS A 785 -4.41 21.89 -16.73
CA LYS A 785 -3.00 21.48 -16.86
C LYS A 785 -1.97 22.28 -16.06
N ASN A 786 -2.32 23.49 -15.60
CA ASN A 786 -1.43 24.29 -14.75
C ASN A 786 -1.54 23.92 -13.27
N ASP A 787 -2.62 23.26 -12.89
CA ASP A 787 -2.96 22.90 -11.52
C ASP A 787 -2.40 21.51 -11.16
N VAL A 788 -2.47 21.18 -9.88
CA VAL A 788 -1.95 19.90 -9.35
C VAL A 788 -2.99 19.27 -8.44
N VAL A 789 -3.23 17.98 -8.61
CA VAL A 789 -4.00 17.17 -7.67
C VAL A 789 -3.06 16.22 -6.92
N PHE A 790 -3.04 16.34 -5.60
CA PHE A 790 -2.41 15.38 -4.71
C PHE A 790 -3.43 14.32 -4.32
N ALA A 791 -3.30 13.14 -4.90
CA ALA A 791 -4.22 12.04 -4.69
C ALA A 791 -3.67 11.05 -3.66
N ARG A 792 -4.40 10.80 -2.57
CA ARG A 792 -3.93 9.86 -1.54
C ARG A 792 -3.86 8.46 -2.14
N ALA A 793 -2.67 7.87 -2.05
CA ALA A 793 -2.41 6.51 -2.48
C ALA A 793 -2.97 5.51 -1.47
N ASP A 794 -3.38 4.35 -1.97
CA ASP A 794 -3.81 3.25 -1.12
C ASP A 794 -2.68 2.81 -0.17
N GLU A 795 -3.05 2.40 1.04
CA GLU A 795 -2.09 1.86 2.00
C GLU A 795 -1.59 0.49 1.54
N THR A 796 -0.35 0.16 1.92
CA THR A 796 0.29 -1.12 1.61
C THR A 796 -0.40 -2.33 2.23
N ASN A 797 -1.30 -2.13 3.19
CA ASN A 797 -2.14 -3.17 3.81
C ASN A 797 -3.44 -3.45 3.03
N GLY A 798 -3.66 -2.78 1.88
CA GLY A 798 -4.84 -2.95 1.03
C GLY A 798 -5.99 -1.99 1.34
N ARG A 799 -5.86 -1.09 2.34
CA ARG A 799 -6.83 -0.02 2.57
C ARG A 799 -6.80 0.97 1.41
N SER A 800 -7.95 1.19 0.78
CA SER A 800 -8.07 2.06 -0.39
C SER A 800 -8.90 3.30 -0.08
N PHE A 801 -8.44 4.47 -0.53
CA PHE A 801 -9.14 5.76 -0.36
C PHE A 801 -9.94 6.13 -1.62
N GLY A 802 -9.44 5.74 -2.79
CA GLY A 802 -10.21 5.68 -4.04
C GLY A 802 -10.00 6.83 -5.03
N LEU A 803 -9.40 7.96 -4.64
CA LEU A 803 -9.13 9.07 -5.58
C LEU A 803 -8.15 8.65 -6.69
N GLN A 804 -6.97 8.15 -6.33
CA GLN A 804 -5.94 7.76 -7.30
C GLN A 804 -6.48 6.74 -8.32
N LYS A 805 -7.15 5.69 -7.84
CA LYS A 805 -7.79 4.67 -8.70
C LYS A 805 -8.82 5.28 -9.66
N ARG A 806 -9.60 6.27 -9.22
CA ARG A 806 -10.59 6.95 -10.07
C ARG A 806 -9.93 7.80 -11.14
N ILE A 807 -8.84 8.49 -10.82
CA ILE A 807 -8.03 9.23 -11.78
C ILE A 807 -7.44 8.26 -12.80
N ASP A 808 -6.81 7.17 -12.35
CA ASP A 808 -6.20 6.16 -13.22
C ASP A 808 -7.21 5.49 -14.15
N SER A 809 -8.48 5.35 -13.70
CA SER A 809 -9.58 4.78 -14.49
C SER A 809 -10.22 5.78 -15.46
N ASN A 810 -9.98 7.08 -15.27
CA ASN A 810 -10.56 8.15 -16.08
C ASN A 810 -9.51 9.23 -16.43
N PRO A 811 -8.35 8.87 -16.99
CA PRO A 811 -7.21 9.78 -17.13
C PRO A 811 -7.53 10.98 -18.03
N THR A 812 -8.43 10.80 -19.00
CA THR A 812 -8.84 11.88 -19.92
C THR A 812 -9.74 12.93 -19.28
N LEU A 813 -10.25 12.70 -18.05
CA LEU A 813 -11.11 13.64 -17.33
C LEU A 813 -10.33 14.54 -16.37
N VAL A 814 -9.04 14.32 -16.18
CA VAL A 814 -8.19 15.10 -15.28
C VAL A 814 -7.04 15.67 -16.10
N GLU A 815 -7.10 16.97 -16.37
CA GLU A 815 -6.03 17.65 -17.12
C GLU A 815 -4.84 18.04 -16.24
N ALA A 816 -5.05 18.16 -14.93
CA ALA A 816 -4.04 18.56 -13.95
C ALA A 816 -2.96 17.50 -13.74
N SER A 817 -1.77 17.94 -13.31
CA SER A 817 -0.71 17.01 -12.89
C SER A 817 -1.16 16.24 -11.64
N VAL A 818 -1.04 14.92 -11.67
CA VAL A 818 -1.46 14.04 -10.57
C VAL A 818 -0.23 13.60 -9.78
N VAL A 819 -0.24 13.86 -8.48
CA VAL A 819 0.84 13.49 -7.56
C VAL A 819 0.29 12.54 -6.49
N PRO A 820 0.68 11.26 -6.50
CA PRO A 820 0.30 10.35 -5.43
C PRO A 820 1.01 10.73 -4.12
N TRP A 821 0.31 10.61 -2.98
CA TRP A 821 0.91 10.82 -1.66
C TRP A 821 0.45 9.75 -0.66
N SER A 822 1.30 9.36 0.28
CA SER A 822 0.96 8.35 1.31
C SER A 822 0.85 8.97 2.70
N THR A 823 1.73 9.93 3.03
CA THR A 823 1.70 10.65 4.30
C THR A 823 1.78 12.16 4.08
N GLY A 824 1.43 12.95 5.10
CA GLY A 824 1.58 14.40 5.03
C GLY A 824 3.03 14.89 4.83
N ASP A 825 4.04 14.07 5.13
CA ASP A 825 5.44 14.39 4.84
C ASP A 825 5.71 14.39 3.32
N ASP A 826 5.00 13.56 2.54
CA ASP A 826 5.08 13.62 1.08
C ASP A 826 4.53 14.95 0.57
N ILE A 827 3.39 15.42 1.11
CA ILE A 827 2.82 16.73 0.76
C ILE A 827 3.80 17.86 1.14
N TYR A 828 4.36 17.82 2.35
CA TYR A 828 5.37 18.79 2.78
C TYR A 828 6.57 18.81 1.83
N ARG A 829 7.12 17.64 1.46
CA ARG A 829 8.29 17.53 0.57
C ARG A 829 7.99 18.07 -0.82
N HIS A 830 6.81 17.78 -1.36
CA HIS A 830 6.39 18.34 -2.65
C HIS A 830 6.19 19.85 -2.57
N PHE A 831 5.56 20.37 -1.52
CA PHE A 831 5.45 21.81 -1.31
C PHE A 831 6.85 22.43 -1.24
N ALA A 832 7.76 21.86 -0.46
CA ALA A 832 9.14 22.32 -0.40
C ALA A 832 9.80 22.33 -1.79
N GLN A 833 9.63 21.30 -2.61
CA GLN A 833 10.22 21.25 -3.96
C GLN A 833 9.60 22.27 -4.92
N VAL A 834 8.27 22.29 -5.02
CA VAL A 834 7.52 23.19 -5.92
C VAL A 834 7.77 24.65 -5.57
N PHE A 835 7.94 24.92 -4.28
CA PHE A 835 8.07 26.27 -3.78
C PHE A 835 9.53 26.73 -3.52
N HIS A 836 10.54 25.84 -3.56
CA HIS A 836 11.97 26.21 -3.40
C HIS A 836 12.78 26.30 -4.70
N ALA A 837 12.22 26.01 -5.87
CA ALA A 837 13.04 26.10 -7.08
C ALA A 837 13.24 27.56 -7.57
N SER A 838 14.42 28.09 -7.29
CA SER A 838 15.11 29.03 -8.17
C SER A 838 16.61 28.78 -8.09
N PRO A 839 17.22 28.43 -9.24
CA PRO A 839 18.49 29.03 -9.61
C PRO A 839 18.32 29.68 -10.99
N THR A 840 17.84 30.92 -11.03
CA THR A 840 18.01 31.76 -12.23
C THR A 840 19.19 32.68 -12.02
N SER A 841 20.23 32.38 -12.79
CA SER A 841 21.44 33.18 -13.02
C SER A 841 21.20 34.68 -13.13
N ARG A 842 22.01 35.45 -12.40
CA ARG A 842 22.85 36.47 -13.03
C ARG A 842 24.29 36.27 -12.59
#